data_AF-A0A9W4WGQ5-F1
#
_entry.id   AF-A0A9W4WGQ5-F1
#
_cell.length_a   1.000
_cell.length_b   1.000
_cell.length_c   1.000
_cell.angle_alpha   90.00
_cell.angle_beta   90.00
_cell.angle_gamma   90.00
#
_symmetry.space_group_name_H-M   'P 1'
#
loop_
_entity.id
_entity.type
_entity.pdbx_description
1 polymer ?
#
loop_
_entity_poly.entity_id
_entity_poly.type
_entity_poly.pdbx_seq_one_letter_code
_entity_poly.pdbx_strand_id
1 'polypeptide(L)'
;MMYDTIVDPAAASSTSGPQTSVNRRGPNLSSLPAGFLWTASRASTVNSNSDSNSPSESAKDYGPRKRSPESLRSRTEHLRMAPKISHVPLIVPPDLDCDEGSFQMLFQHFLSRSMPSMSVDSVDTELYVSTLLPVIVSDNLVLRSVLALSSLQYMLSHPENDKALKLASTYYSKALSAMRARVALSGTSAEDDRPDCLCAASLMLALTESARGDSTRNHVDFASHVLQSMSNSVRLGINQKLYRNMLRVCMFLRVDEAVETIPSPFTSAQLVNQMDMPILAGHLWDAEHRASATELREECGLFQTPFIAGLLTIHHLARLRAADGTANIDKDERVTQLLAIEMQIMSWEPALPHTSLRVRQVWTLWRLAMLILLYESPVDGKFWQASRRNDCYESFMKELKLVPKGHESIGVMLWPISMAGSCAQSPAHRELIQQQLTESCDTLSARMLAVVANMLQQMWDGTAANPADDKREEELVKTPAKQNSWMPLINKVDNVPLDFDFNTLYRLYLPKDHRSHGFMLQSTVERLPWTADFSINHGERKVRLLHTIVKDGDDAGKAATAAIQRVVDAAINLTDKFPTLSGRHSEHFRILGANDFVSIERFPAPLFGISSRGAHMTAYVKSAEGMRIWVPRRSAHLFTFPDLLDTTVAGGVKAEDSPFDCIVAEATEEASLPADFVKENARAVGAITYVSMNETKGTFFPTVLYCYDLELPEAIEPVPGDDEVSGFELMTIAEVKRNMLEGQFKPNCVLVMLDFFIRHNIITSENEEHYVEIVTRLRRHLPVPTYPEPKVNQ
;
A
#
# COMPACT_ATOMS: atom_id res chain seq x y z
N MET A 1 17.07 64.30 -7.11
CA MET A 1 18.32 64.69 -6.41
C MET A 1 18.79 63.41 -5.70
N MET A 2 19.56 62.50 -6.31
CA MET A 2 20.98 62.53 -6.72
C MET A 2 21.98 62.95 -5.63
N TYR A 3 23.10 62.19 -5.63
CA TYR A 3 24.40 62.26 -4.92
C TYR A 3 24.57 61.24 -3.78
N ASP A 4 25.35 60.15 -3.91
CA ASP A 4 26.82 59.99 -4.11
C ASP A 4 27.63 60.75 -3.02
N THR A 5 28.68 60.25 -2.35
CA THR A 5 29.84 59.49 -2.84
C THR A 5 30.71 58.96 -1.66
N ILE A 6 31.51 57.96 -2.01
CA ILE A 6 32.62 57.21 -1.36
C ILE A 6 33.77 58.07 -0.78
N VAL A 7 34.47 57.58 0.27
CA VAL A 7 35.94 57.71 0.45
C VAL A 7 36.53 56.47 1.16
N ASP A 8 37.59 55.91 0.57
CA ASP A 8 38.64 55.01 1.11
C ASP A 8 39.98 55.74 0.80
N PRO A 9 41.12 55.62 1.55
CA PRO A 9 42.04 54.48 1.35
C PRO A 9 43.11 54.15 2.46
N ALA A 10 43.59 52.89 2.43
CA ALA A 10 45.00 52.39 2.47
C ALA A 10 46.03 52.64 3.63
N ALA A 11 46.46 51.51 4.22
CA ALA A 11 47.84 50.92 4.24
C ALA A 11 48.95 51.27 5.29
N ALA A 12 49.51 50.15 5.81
CA ALA A 12 50.93 49.81 6.13
C ALA A 12 51.58 50.14 7.49
N SER A 13 52.00 49.11 8.25
CA SER A 13 53.42 48.71 8.44
C SER A 13 53.64 47.69 9.58
N SER A 14 54.65 46.83 9.39
CA SER A 14 55.12 45.68 10.17
C SER A 14 56.32 46.08 11.08
N THR A 15 56.65 45.43 12.20
CA THR A 15 57.56 44.26 12.35
C THR A 15 58.05 44.16 13.81
N SER A 16 58.28 42.94 14.34
CA SER A 16 59.54 42.49 14.98
C SER A 16 59.44 41.07 15.59
N GLY A 17 60.26 40.13 15.10
CA GLY A 17 60.53 38.80 15.70
C GLY A 17 61.59 38.84 16.82
N PRO A 18 62.18 37.71 17.30
CA PRO A 18 62.96 36.72 16.50
C PRO A 18 62.68 35.21 16.80
N GLN A 19 62.72 34.28 15.83
CA GLN A 19 63.80 33.33 15.41
C GLN A 19 64.37 32.40 16.51
N THR A 20 64.52 31.06 16.39
CA THR A 20 65.22 30.20 15.38
C THR A 20 64.74 28.72 15.49
N SER A 21 64.31 27.97 14.45
CA SER A 21 65.03 27.17 13.42
C SER A 21 65.52 25.73 13.78
N VAL A 22 64.89 24.71 13.14
CA VAL A 22 65.47 23.53 12.41
C VAL A 22 65.60 22.12 13.06
N ASN A 23 65.02 21.13 12.33
CA ASN A 23 65.40 19.71 12.05
C ASN A 23 64.74 18.46 12.72
N ARG A 24 64.04 17.69 11.86
CA ARG A 24 64.06 16.22 11.55
C ARG A 24 64.33 15.12 12.62
N ARG A 25 63.48 14.06 12.49
CA ARG A 25 63.55 12.60 12.88
C ARG A 25 62.94 12.20 14.25
N GLY A 26 62.16 11.10 14.26
CA GLY A 26 61.45 10.47 15.40
C GLY A 26 62.38 9.79 16.44
N PRO A 27 61.95 8.85 17.34
CA PRO A 27 60.73 8.00 17.39
C PRO A 27 60.09 7.82 18.82
N ASN A 28 59.24 6.77 18.98
CA ASN A 28 58.76 6.03 20.19
C ASN A 28 57.56 6.56 21.00
N LEU A 29 56.41 5.86 21.11
CA LEU A 29 56.06 4.57 21.77
C LEU A 29 56.17 4.58 23.31
N SER A 30 55.04 4.56 24.02
CA SER A 30 54.69 3.53 25.04
C SER A 30 53.51 3.94 25.95
N SER A 31 52.40 3.20 25.87
CA SER A 31 51.73 2.58 27.03
C SER A 31 50.62 1.61 26.55
N LEU A 32 50.96 0.31 26.59
CA LEU A 32 50.14 -0.91 26.41
C LEU A 32 49.23 -1.16 27.64
N PRO A 33 48.32 -2.17 27.70
CA PRO A 33 48.34 -3.52 27.05
C PRO A 33 46.96 -4.06 26.58
N ALA A 34 46.75 -5.33 26.22
CA ALA A 34 47.31 -6.26 25.20
C ALA A 34 46.39 -7.51 25.16
N GLY A 35 46.20 -8.13 23.98
CA GLY A 35 45.67 -9.50 23.76
C GLY A 35 44.31 -9.54 23.02
N PHE A 36 44.08 -10.25 21.91
CA PHE A 36 44.78 -11.35 21.23
C PHE A 36 44.56 -11.25 19.70
N LEU A 37 45.60 -11.51 18.90
CA LEU A 37 45.60 -11.65 17.44
C LEU A 37 45.96 -13.09 17.06
N TRP A 38 45.33 -13.66 16.03
CA TRP A 38 45.82 -14.84 15.32
C TRP A 38 46.41 -14.42 13.97
N THR A 39 47.64 -14.86 13.73
CA THR A 39 48.50 -14.59 12.57
C THR A 39 48.25 -15.57 11.43
N ALA A 40 48.24 -15.04 10.20
CA ALA A 40 48.39 -15.82 8.97
C ALA A 40 49.85 -16.27 8.79
N SER A 41 50.05 -17.52 8.37
CA SER A 41 51.35 -18.03 7.90
C SER A 41 51.28 -18.39 6.42
N ARG A 42 52.27 -17.92 5.67
CA ARG A 42 52.56 -18.27 4.28
C ARG A 42 53.54 -19.45 4.25
N ALA A 43 53.33 -20.38 3.34
CA ALA A 43 54.41 -21.17 2.74
C ALA A 43 54.05 -21.54 1.29
N SER A 44 55.09 -21.69 0.48
CA SER A 44 55.17 -21.51 -0.97
C SER A 44 55.21 -22.81 -1.78
N THR A 45 54.71 -22.74 -3.01
CA THR A 45 55.08 -23.47 -4.26
C THR A 45 55.73 -24.86 -4.20
N VAL A 46 55.08 -25.86 -4.83
CA VAL A 46 55.74 -26.83 -5.74
C VAL A 46 54.81 -27.14 -6.93
N ASN A 47 55.43 -27.24 -8.09
CA ASN A 47 54.91 -27.43 -9.44
C ASN A 47 54.95 -28.93 -9.81
N SER A 48 53.94 -29.50 -10.49
CA SER A 48 54.17 -30.59 -11.47
C SER A 48 52.90 -31.03 -12.22
N ASN A 49 53.10 -31.15 -13.53
CA ASN A 49 52.27 -31.64 -14.63
C ASN A 49 51.63 -33.04 -14.50
N SER A 50 50.63 -33.23 -15.38
CA SER A 50 50.35 -34.40 -16.25
C SER A 50 50.11 -35.78 -15.60
N ASP A 51 48.93 -36.35 -15.80
CA ASP A 51 48.68 -37.23 -16.96
C ASP A 51 47.26 -37.81 -16.93
N SER A 52 46.65 -37.81 -18.11
CA SER A 52 45.41 -38.50 -18.46
C SER A 52 45.75 -39.85 -19.11
N ASN A 53 45.06 -40.92 -18.71
CA ASN A 53 44.46 -41.92 -19.62
C ASN A 53 43.78 -43.06 -18.83
N SER A 54 42.44 -43.09 -18.93
CA SER A 54 41.53 -44.19 -19.34
C SER A 54 42.05 -45.66 -19.39
N PRO A 55 41.19 -46.73 -19.48
CA PRO A 55 39.78 -46.73 -19.88
C PRO A 55 38.79 -47.77 -19.23
N SER A 56 37.50 -47.53 -19.47
CA SER A 56 36.41 -48.44 -19.93
C SER A 56 36.02 -49.79 -19.26
N GLU A 57 34.69 -49.89 -19.06
CA GLU A 57 33.75 -50.99 -19.42
C GLU A 57 33.85 -52.38 -18.77
N SER A 58 32.76 -52.82 -18.13
CA SER A 58 31.74 -53.72 -18.73
C SER A 58 30.91 -54.48 -17.69
N ALA A 59 29.65 -54.71 -18.04
CA ALA A 59 28.58 -55.35 -17.25
C ALA A 59 28.51 -56.87 -17.43
N LYS A 60 27.82 -57.57 -16.49
CA LYS A 60 27.05 -58.85 -16.56
C LYS A 60 26.92 -59.40 -15.11
N ASP A 61 25.87 -60.08 -14.62
CA ASP A 61 24.72 -60.74 -15.23
C ASP A 61 23.68 -61.22 -14.16
N TYR A 62 22.45 -61.50 -14.63
CA TYR A 62 21.37 -62.42 -14.16
C TYR A 62 20.76 -62.43 -12.73
N GLY A 63 19.43 -62.22 -12.70
CA GLY A 63 18.47 -63.32 -12.40
C GLY A 63 17.50 -63.17 -11.19
N PRO A 64 16.23 -63.64 -11.28
CA PRO A 64 15.09 -63.01 -10.58
C PRO A 64 14.52 -63.80 -9.38
N ARG A 65 13.86 -63.11 -8.43
CA ARG A 65 12.94 -63.76 -7.45
C ARG A 65 11.79 -62.84 -7.02
N LYS A 66 10.57 -63.34 -7.24
CA LYS A 66 9.27 -62.78 -6.81
C LYS A 66 9.15 -62.71 -5.27
N ARG A 67 8.59 -61.62 -4.73
CA ARG A 67 7.82 -61.59 -3.47
C ARG A 67 6.69 -60.54 -3.54
N SER A 68 5.66 -60.85 -2.75
CA SER A 68 4.28 -60.34 -2.64
C SER A 68 4.11 -58.84 -2.33
N PRO A 69 2.90 -58.28 -2.54
CA PRO A 69 2.62 -56.86 -2.45
C PRO A 69 2.24 -56.45 -1.02
N GLU A 70 3.22 -56.16 -0.18
CA GLU A 70 3.01 -55.51 1.13
C GLU A 70 4.36 -54.94 1.58
N SER A 71 4.58 -53.64 1.30
CA SER A 71 5.64 -52.73 1.85
C SER A 71 6.14 -51.64 0.88
N LEU A 72 5.38 -51.26 -0.16
CA LEU A 72 5.65 -50.03 -0.93
C LEU A 72 5.19 -48.77 -0.16
N ARG A 73 5.83 -48.51 0.98
CA ARG A 73 6.15 -47.15 1.44
C ARG A 73 7.67 -47.07 1.44
N SER A 74 8.25 -46.89 0.26
CA SER A 74 9.69 -46.71 0.12
C SER A 74 9.98 -45.48 -0.73
N ARG A 75 10.87 -44.65 -0.19
CA ARG A 75 11.80 -43.79 -0.91
C ARG A 75 11.21 -42.55 -1.56
N THR A 76 10.92 -41.56 -0.73
CA THR A 76 11.23 -40.17 -1.10
C THR A 76 12.72 -39.97 -0.80
N GLU A 77 13.54 -39.88 -1.84
CA GLU A 77 14.97 -39.60 -1.71
C GLU A 77 15.18 -38.25 -1.02
N HIS A 78 15.65 -38.32 0.22
CA HIS A 78 16.31 -37.22 0.89
C HIS A 78 17.62 -36.90 0.15
N LEU A 79 17.58 -36.02 -0.84
CA LEU A 79 18.72 -35.17 -1.15
C LEU A 79 18.81 -34.08 -0.08
N ARG A 80 19.20 -34.48 1.14
CA ARG A 80 19.72 -33.57 2.15
C ARG A 80 21.08 -33.06 1.65
N MET A 81 21.10 -31.97 0.89
CA MET A 81 22.29 -31.13 0.84
C MET A 81 22.35 -30.30 2.12
N ALA A 82 22.82 -30.93 3.20
CA ALA A 82 23.32 -30.19 4.35
C ALA A 82 24.64 -30.81 4.83
N PRO A 83 25.80 -30.38 4.27
CA PRO A 83 27.06 -30.59 4.97
C PRO A 83 28.03 -29.39 4.99
N LYS A 84 27.58 -28.13 4.78
CA LYS A 84 28.45 -26.94 4.97
C LYS A 84 27.97 -25.92 6.00
N ILE A 85 26.69 -25.91 6.36
CA ILE A 85 26.10 -24.89 7.26
C ILE A 85 26.03 -25.37 8.73
N SER A 86 26.30 -26.65 8.99
CA SER A 86 26.12 -27.31 10.30
C SER A 86 27.06 -26.86 11.43
N HIS A 87 27.97 -25.92 11.18
CA HIS A 87 29.04 -25.56 12.14
C HIS A 87 29.25 -24.06 12.33
N VAL A 88 28.26 -23.20 12.06
CA VAL A 88 28.37 -21.79 12.45
C VAL A 88 28.17 -21.69 13.97
N PRO A 89 29.21 -21.34 14.76
CA PRO A 89 29.04 -21.17 16.21
C PRO A 89 28.13 -19.96 16.47
N LEU A 90 26.97 -20.23 17.06
CA LEU A 90 25.96 -19.23 17.38
C LEU A 90 26.24 -18.66 18.77
N ILE A 91 26.83 -17.47 18.82
CA ILE A 91 26.85 -16.68 20.05
C ILE A 91 25.54 -15.88 20.06
N VAL A 92 24.69 -16.11 21.06
CA VAL A 92 23.50 -15.27 21.29
C VAL A 92 23.99 -13.85 21.60
N PRO A 93 23.59 -12.82 20.85
CA PRO A 93 23.92 -11.45 21.20
C PRO A 93 23.38 -11.14 22.61
N PRO A 94 24.17 -10.55 23.52
CA PRO A 94 23.74 -10.32 24.91
C PRO A 94 22.51 -9.39 25.02
N ASP A 95 22.25 -8.57 24.00
CA ASP A 95 21.10 -7.64 23.94
C ASP A 95 19.85 -8.24 23.28
N LEU A 96 19.86 -9.55 22.98
CA LEU A 96 18.70 -10.27 22.48
C LEU A 96 17.92 -10.84 23.69
N ASP A 97 16.80 -10.21 24.05
CA ASP A 97 15.82 -10.77 25.01
C ASP A 97 15.20 -12.07 24.45
N CYS A 98 15.95 -13.17 24.39
CA CYS A 98 15.48 -14.46 23.86
C CYS A 98 15.91 -15.65 24.71
N ASP A 99 15.04 -16.65 24.79
CA ASP A 99 15.39 -17.97 25.33
C ASP A 99 16.40 -18.66 24.40
N GLU A 100 17.59 -18.99 24.91
CA GLU A 100 18.73 -19.52 24.15
C GLU A 100 18.36 -20.80 23.37
N GLY A 101 17.59 -21.70 23.98
CA GLY A 101 17.13 -22.92 23.34
C GLY A 101 16.16 -22.66 22.18
N SER A 102 15.21 -21.73 22.36
CA SER A 102 14.29 -21.33 21.30
C SER A 102 14.99 -20.57 20.17
N PHE A 103 15.97 -19.73 20.49
CA PHE A 103 16.80 -19.05 19.50
C PHE A 103 17.56 -20.04 18.62
N GLN A 104 18.30 -20.98 19.22
CA GLN A 104 19.10 -21.95 18.48
C GLN A 104 18.24 -22.81 17.57
N MET A 105 17.08 -23.27 18.07
CA MET A 105 16.11 -24.03 17.29
C MET A 105 15.60 -23.23 16.08
N LEU A 106 15.14 -21.99 16.29
CA LEU A 106 14.57 -21.16 15.22
C LEU A 106 15.61 -20.69 14.21
N PHE A 107 16.84 -20.40 14.64
CA PHE A 107 17.92 -20.02 13.74
C PHE A 107 18.37 -21.21 12.89
N GLN A 108 18.48 -22.40 13.50
CA GLN A 108 18.76 -23.62 12.75
C GLN A 108 17.62 -23.97 11.78
N HIS A 109 16.37 -23.77 12.20
CA HIS A 109 15.20 -23.92 11.32
C HIS A 109 15.29 -22.94 10.13
N PHE A 110 15.68 -21.68 10.37
CA PHE A 110 15.82 -20.70 9.31
C PHE A 110 16.84 -21.15 8.25
N LEU A 111 18.03 -21.57 8.69
CA LEU A 111 19.11 -22.00 7.79
C LEU A 111 18.79 -23.28 7.02
N SER A 112 18.01 -24.19 7.60
CA SER A 112 17.74 -25.52 7.03
C SER A 112 16.40 -25.65 6.30
N ARG A 113 15.47 -24.71 6.51
CA ARG A 113 14.11 -24.76 5.96
C ARG A 113 13.65 -23.42 5.37
N SER A 114 13.68 -22.35 6.15
CA SER A 114 13.14 -21.06 5.70
C SER A 114 13.92 -20.47 4.52
N MET A 115 15.24 -20.42 4.60
CA MET A 115 16.08 -19.85 3.54
C MET A 115 16.03 -20.69 2.24
N PRO A 116 16.11 -22.04 2.27
CA PRO A 116 15.84 -22.86 1.10
C PRO A 116 14.43 -22.67 0.51
N SER A 117 13.40 -22.48 1.33
CA SER A 117 12.03 -22.27 0.82
C SER A 117 11.85 -20.98 0.00
N MET A 118 12.76 -20.02 0.18
CA MET A 118 12.81 -18.79 -0.60
C MET A 118 13.63 -18.95 -1.89
N SER A 119 14.11 -20.16 -2.19
CA SER A 119 15.09 -20.46 -3.22
C SER A 119 14.61 -21.41 -4.31
N VAL A 120 15.09 -21.22 -5.55
CA VAL A 120 14.75 -22.12 -6.67
C VAL A 120 15.63 -23.37 -6.62
N ASP A 121 16.90 -23.21 -6.26
CA ASP A 121 17.85 -24.30 -6.10
C ASP A 121 18.93 -24.05 -5.02
N SER A 122 20.04 -24.79 -5.11
CA SER A 122 21.14 -24.70 -4.15
C SER A 122 22.08 -23.51 -4.40
N VAL A 123 22.24 -23.06 -5.64
CA VAL A 123 23.08 -21.89 -6.00
C VAL A 123 22.49 -20.64 -5.38
N ASP A 124 21.19 -20.53 -5.50
CA ASP A 124 20.30 -19.58 -4.86
C ASP A 124 20.43 -19.51 -3.33
N THR A 125 20.39 -20.68 -2.72
CA THR A 125 20.55 -20.80 -1.26
C THR A 125 21.94 -20.30 -0.85
N GLU A 126 22.99 -20.67 -1.60
CA GLU A 126 24.36 -20.19 -1.36
C GLU A 126 24.47 -18.66 -1.55
N LEU A 127 23.73 -18.08 -2.49
CA LEU A 127 23.66 -16.63 -2.68
C LEU A 127 23.08 -15.92 -1.45
N TYR A 128 21.96 -16.41 -0.90
CA TYR A 128 21.40 -15.88 0.35
C TYR A 128 22.35 -16.06 1.53
N VAL A 129 23.01 -17.22 1.65
CA VAL A 129 24.04 -17.42 2.68
C VAL A 129 25.15 -16.39 2.54
N SER A 130 25.64 -16.13 1.32
CA SER A 130 26.75 -15.20 1.09
C SER A 130 26.39 -13.72 1.32
N THR A 131 25.11 -13.36 1.21
CA THR A 131 24.66 -11.96 1.26
C THR A 131 23.89 -11.60 2.52
N LEU A 132 22.94 -12.44 2.92
CA LEU A 132 22.02 -12.17 4.01
C LEU A 132 22.61 -12.58 5.37
N LEU A 133 23.36 -13.69 5.43
CA LEU A 133 23.93 -14.18 6.70
C LEU A 133 24.86 -13.15 7.39
N PRO A 134 25.77 -12.45 6.69
CA PRO A 134 26.57 -11.40 7.32
C PRO A 134 25.73 -10.27 7.94
N VAL A 135 24.61 -9.93 7.31
CA VAL A 135 23.70 -8.88 7.79
C VAL A 135 22.90 -9.38 8.99
N ILE A 136 22.40 -10.62 8.94
CA ILE A 136 21.69 -11.25 10.07
C ILE A 136 22.55 -11.28 11.32
N VAL A 137 23.84 -11.60 11.20
CA VAL A 137 24.75 -11.70 12.35
C VAL A 137 25.18 -10.32 12.86
N SER A 138 25.15 -9.29 12.02
CA SER A 138 25.63 -7.94 12.37
C SER A 138 24.53 -6.98 12.81
N ASP A 139 23.25 -7.29 12.63
CA ASP A 139 22.14 -6.40 12.97
C ASP A 139 20.98 -7.13 13.67
N ASN A 140 20.63 -6.63 14.87
CA ASN A 140 19.61 -7.21 15.73
C ASN A 140 18.19 -7.14 15.13
N LEU A 141 17.88 -6.10 14.35
CA LEU A 141 16.57 -5.97 13.73
C LEU A 141 16.41 -7.03 12.64
N VAL A 142 17.42 -7.20 11.78
CA VAL A 142 17.42 -8.23 10.73
C VAL A 142 17.33 -9.63 11.34
N LEU A 143 18.08 -9.91 12.41
CA LEU A 143 17.99 -11.16 13.15
C LEU A 143 16.58 -11.43 13.69
N ARG A 144 15.94 -10.42 14.30
CA ARG A 144 14.57 -10.56 14.83
C ARG A 144 13.56 -10.82 13.72
N SER A 145 13.66 -10.16 12.57
CA SER A 145 12.78 -10.40 11.42
C SER A 145 12.94 -11.81 10.84
N VAL A 146 14.17 -12.32 10.78
CA VAL A 146 14.45 -13.70 10.36
C VAL A 146 13.87 -14.72 11.32
N LEU A 147 13.99 -14.49 12.64
CA LEU A 147 13.38 -15.35 13.64
C LEU A 147 11.86 -15.29 13.59
N ALA A 148 11.26 -14.14 13.26
CA ALA A 148 9.82 -14.00 13.05
C ALA A 148 9.35 -14.90 11.88
N LEU A 149 9.99 -14.81 10.71
CA LEU A 149 9.69 -15.66 9.56
C LEU A 149 9.84 -17.16 9.91
N SER A 150 10.97 -17.51 10.51
CA SER A 150 11.27 -18.90 10.87
C SER A 150 10.29 -19.46 11.89
N SER A 151 9.91 -18.68 12.91
CA SER A 151 8.94 -19.08 13.93
C SER A 151 7.53 -19.27 13.37
N LEU A 152 7.13 -18.44 12.42
CA LEU A 152 5.87 -18.60 11.71
C LEU A 152 5.86 -19.88 10.88
N GLN A 153 6.88 -20.09 10.04
CA GLN A 153 6.94 -21.29 9.21
C GLN A 153 7.04 -22.56 10.06
N TYR A 154 7.78 -22.51 11.17
CA TYR A 154 7.82 -23.61 12.14
C TYR A 154 6.44 -23.91 12.74
N MET A 155 5.67 -22.87 13.08
CA MET A 155 4.29 -23.00 13.55
C MET A 155 3.36 -23.55 12.45
N LEU A 156 3.49 -23.11 11.21
CA LEU A 156 2.69 -23.64 10.09
C LEU A 156 2.98 -25.11 9.81
N SER A 157 4.22 -25.56 10.01
CA SER A 157 4.59 -26.97 9.98
C SER A 157 4.10 -27.79 11.20
N HIS A 158 3.77 -27.12 12.31
CA HIS A 158 3.38 -27.76 13.59
C HIS A 158 2.20 -27.03 14.26
N PRO A 159 1.02 -26.96 13.61
CA PRO A 159 -0.08 -26.12 14.06
C PRO A 159 -0.65 -26.53 15.43
N GLU A 160 -0.55 -27.81 15.78
CA GLU A 160 -1.01 -28.39 17.05
C GLU A 160 -0.08 -28.10 18.24
N ASN A 161 1.05 -27.43 18.03
CA ASN A 161 2.04 -27.18 19.07
C ASN A 161 1.87 -25.78 19.68
N ASP A 162 1.30 -25.71 20.89
CA ASP A 162 1.11 -24.46 21.65
C ASP A 162 2.41 -23.65 21.80
N LYS A 163 3.56 -24.31 21.95
CA LYS A 163 4.86 -23.64 22.02
C LYS A 163 5.18 -22.96 20.70
N ALA A 164 4.87 -23.58 19.56
CA ALA A 164 5.11 -22.99 18.24
C ALA A 164 4.23 -21.75 18.00
N LEU A 165 2.95 -21.80 18.40
CA LEU A 165 2.04 -20.65 18.33
C LEU A 165 2.52 -19.47 19.19
N LYS A 166 2.95 -19.76 20.42
CA LYS A 166 3.51 -18.74 21.33
C LYS A 166 4.81 -18.15 20.78
N LEU A 167 5.68 -18.97 20.19
CA LEU A 167 6.92 -18.50 19.57
C LEU A 167 6.64 -17.59 18.36
N ALA A 168 5.73 -17.99 17.47
CA ALA A 168 5.36 -17.20 16.29
C ALA A 168 4.84 -15.80 16.65
N SER A 169 3.91 -15.71 17.61
CA SER A 169 3.41 -14.43 18.11
C SER A 169 4.51 -13.61 18.78
N THR A 170 5.31 -14.22 19.66
CA THR A 170 6.37 -13.54 20.41
C THR A 170 7.43 -12.93 19.49
N TYR A 171 8.01 -13.71 18.57
CA TYR A 171 9.08 -13.23 17.71
C TYR A 171 8.59 -12.23 16.67
N TYR A 172 7.35 -12.35 16.19
CA TYR A 172 6.75 -11.35 15.33
C TYR A 172 6.55 -10.01 16.05
N SER A 173 5.96 -10.01 17.26
CA SER A 173 5.79 -8.78 18.05
C SER A 173 7.13 -8.12 18.39
N LYS A 174 8.16 -8.91 18.69
CA LYS A 174 9.53 -8.40 18.94
C LYS A 174 10.17 -7.79 17.70
N ALA A 175 9.97 -8.37 16.52
CA ALA A 175 10.47 -7.82 15.27
C ALA A 175 9.76 -6.50 14.93
N LEU A 176 8.42 -6.43 15.05
CA LEU A 176 7.66 -5.20 14.82
C LEU A 176 8.02 -4.09 15.82
N SER A 177 8.20 -4.44 17.10
CA SER A 177 8.64 -3.47 18.12
C SER A 177 10.04 -2.93 17.82
N ALA A 178 10.97 -3.80 17.41
CA ALA A 178 12.32 -3.38 17.00
C ALA A 178 12.28 -2.47 15.75
N MET A 179 11.44 -2.80 14.77
CA MET A 179 11.25 -2.03 13.55
C MET A 179 10.73 -0.62 13.87
N ARG A 180 9.68 -0.50 14.68
CA ARG A 180 9.13 0.79 15.12
C ARG A 180 10.16 1.63 15.88
N ALA A 181 10.92 1.01 16.77
CA ALA A 181 11.99 1.70 17.49
C ALA A 181 13.08 2.22 16.54
N ARG A 182 13.48 1.42 15.54
CA ARG A 182 14.48 1.82 14.54
C ARG A 182 13.99 2.97 13.66
N VAL A 183 12.75 2.91 13.18
CA VAL A 183 12.14 3.97 12.36
C VAL A 183 11.95 5.26 13.16
N ALA A 184 11.59 5.17 14.45
CA ALA A 184 11.46 6.35 15.31
C ALA A 184 12.79 7.08 15.58
N LEU A 185 13.93 6.39 15.41
CA LEU A 185 15.27 6.97 15.55
C LEU A 185 15.76 7.63 14.25
N SER A 186 15.16 7.33 13.10
CA SER A 186 15.49 7.95 11.81
C SER A 186 15.17 9.46 11.84
N GLY A 187 16.18 10.30 11.58
CA GLY A 187 16.06 11.77 11.62
C GLY A 187 16.38 12.42 12.97
N THR A 188 16.94 11.66 13.93
CA THR A 188 17.45 12.19 15.20
C THR A 188 18.99 12.20 15.20
N SER A 189 19.64 12.97 16.09
CA SER A 189 21.10 13.00 16.19
C SER A 189 21.75 11.67 16.62
N ALA A 190 20.94 10.65 16.97
CA ALA A 190 21.34 9.27 17.22
C ALA A 190 20.89 8.37 16.05
N GLU A 191 21.12 8.85 14.83
CA GLU A 191 20.67 8.24 13.58
C GLU A 191 21.15 6.78 13.44
N ASP A 192 20.25 5.92 13.01
CA ASP A 192 20.62 4.61 12.48
C ASP A 192 21.20 4.77 11.07
N ASP A 193 22.53 4.67 10.96
CA ASP A 193 23.28 4.75 9.69
C ASP A 193 23.19 3.49 8.80
N ARG A 194 22.29 2.52 9.07
CA ARG A 194 22.21 1.23 8.34
C ARG A 194 20.89 1.02 7.58
N PRO A 195 20.62 1.80 6.51
CA PRO A 195 19.41 1.65 5.70
C PRO A 195 19.36 0.32 4.92
N ASP A 196 20.51 -0.34 4.72
CA ASP A 196 20.59 -1.70 4.20
C ASP A 196 19.98 -2.73 5.16
N CYS A 197 20.27 -2.63 6.45
CA CYS A 197 19.69 -3.50 7.48
C CYS A 197 18.18 -3.24 7.63
N LEU A 198 17.77 -1.99 7.65
CA LEU A 198 16.37 -1.59 7.73
C LEU A 198 15.56 -2.15 6.54
N CYS A 199 16.11 -2.03 5.33
CA CYS A 199 15.51 -2.61 4.13
C CYS A 199 15.46 -4.15 4.20
N ALA A 200 16.57 -4.81 4.57
CA ALA A 200 16.62 -6.27 4.68
C ALA A 200 15.59 -6.81 5.70
N ALA A 201 15.47 -6.16 6.85
CA ALA A 201 14.49 -6.50 7.87
C ALA A 201 13.05 -6.33 7.38
N SER A 202 12.78 -5.26 6.63
CA SER A 202 11.46 -5.00 6.03
C SER A 202 11.09 -6.07 5.01
N LEU A 203 12.03 -6.48 4.16
CA LEU A 203 11.82 -7.57 3.19
C LEU A 203 11.56 -8.92 3.89
N MET A 204 12.25 -9.21 5.00
CA MET A 204 11.97 -10.42 5.79
C MET A 204 10.58 -10.39 6.44
N LEU A 205 10.13 -9.23 6.90
CA LEU A 205 8.76 -9.06 7.41
C LEU A 205 7.72 -9.18 6.29
N ALA A 206 7.98 -8.64 5.10
CA ALA A 206 7.12 -8.82 3.94
C ALA A 206 7.01 -10.29 3.48
N LEU A 207 8.09 -11.06 3.58
CA LEU A 207 8.06 -12.52 3.38
C LEU A 207 7.28 -13.24 4.49
N THR A 208 7.32 -12.72 5.71
CA THR A 208 6.51 -13.23 6.83
C THR A 208 5.02 -13.01 6.55
N GLU A 209 4.63 -11.83 6.06
CA GLU A 209 3.25 -11.52 5.63
C GLU A 209 2.80 -12.45 4.49
N SER A 210 3.64 -12.64 3.46
CA SER A 210 3.39 -13.59 2.38
C SER A 210 3.15 -15.01 2.93
N ALA A 211 4.03 -15.50 3.81
CA ALA A 211 3.89 -16.82 4.39
C ALA A 211 2.60 -16.99 5.23
N ARG A 212 2.08 -15.91 5.84
CA ARG A 212 0.80 -15.92 6.58
C ARG A 212 -0.43 -15.98 5.68
N GLY A 213 -0.31 -15.53 4.44
CA GLY A 213 -1.48 -15.25 3.61
C GLY A 213 -2.13 -13.90 3.92
N ASP A 214 -1.36 -12.94 4.46
CA ASP A 214 -1.88 -11.61 4.80
C ASP A 214 -1.97 -10.75 3.53
N SER A 215 -3.12 -10.07 3.34
CA SER A 215 -3.39 -9.26 2.15
C SER A 215 -2.86 -7.83 2.21
N THR A 216 -2.32 -7.41 3.35
CA THR A 216 -1.71 -6.08 3.54
C THR A 216 -0.20 -6.19 3.38
N ARG A 217 0.38 -5.46 2.43
CA ARG A 217 1.81 -5.55 2.09
C ARG A 217 2.60 -4.29 2.49
N ASN A 218 2.33 -3.76 3.68
CA ASN A 218 2.95 -2.52 4.17
C ASN A 218 4.50 -2.59 4.24
N HIS A 219 5.07 -3.77 4.51
CA HIS A 219 6.51 -3.92 4.63
C HIS A 219 7.25 -3.90 3.29
N VAL A 220 6.63 -4.37 2.19
CA VAL A 220 7.24 -4.23 0.85
C VAL A 220 7.13 -2.79 0.34
N ASP A 221 6.07 -2.07 0.73
CA ASP A 221 5.96 -0.63 0.48
C ASP A 221 7.05 0.17 1.17
N PHE A 222 7.22 -0.10 2.47
CA PHE A 222 8.29 0.53 3.22
C PHE A 222 9.68 0.18 2.65
N ALA A 223 9.93 -1.10 2.30
CA ALA A 223 11.19 -1.51 1.67
C ALA A 223 11.44 -0.79 0.33
N SER A 224 10.39 -0.63 -0.49
CA SER A 224 10.43 0.10 -1.75
C SER A 224 10.81 1.57 -1.53
N HIS A 225 10.21 2.24 -0.54
CA HIS A 225 10.55 3.61 -0.19
C HIS A 225 11.99 3.76 0.31
N VAL A 226 12.47 2.82 1.15
CA VAL A 226 13.86 2.84 1.62
C VAL A 226 14.83 2.71 0.45
N LEU A 227 14.63 1.74 -0.45
CA LEU A 227 15.48 1.56 -1.64
C LEU A 227 15.46 2.75 -2.60
N GLN A 228 14.33 3.47 -2.69
CA GLN A 228 14.20 4.65 -3.53
C GLN A 228 14.87 5.89 -2.93
N SER A 229 14.72 6.10 -1.62
CA SER A 229 15.17 7.29 -0.91
C SER A 229 16.67 7.30 -0.57
N MET A 230 17.36 6.15 -0.60
CA MET A 230 18.81 6.09 -0.37
C MET A 230 19.55 7.03 -1.32
N SER A 231 20.47 7.85 -0.80
CA SER A 231 21.35 8.68 -1.63
C SER A 231 22.40 7.82 -2.36
N ASN A 232 22.99 8.35 -3.43
CA ASN A 232 24.02 7.62 -4.19
C ASN A 232 25.24 7.24 -3.34
N SER A 233 25.66 8.10 -2.40
CA SER A 233 26.79 7.80 -1.51
C SER A 233 26.49 6.62 -0.58
N VAL A 234 25.29 6.57 -0.02
CA VAL A 234 24.81 5.45 0.80
C VAL A 234 24.73 4.18 -0.03
N ARG A 235 24.09 4.22 -1.21
CA ARG A 235 23.98 3.06 -2.12
C ARG A 235 25.32 2.44 -2.47
N LEU A 236 26.34 3.27 -2.71
CA LEU A 236 27.70 2.82 -3.03
C LEU A 236 28.45 2.27 -1.82
N GLY A 237 28.09 2.69 -0.61
CA GLY A 237 28.66 2.18 0.64
C GLY A 237 28.13 0.80 1.06
N ILE A 238 27.00 0.36 0.51
CA ILE A 238 26.41 -0.95 0.78
C ILE A 238 27.14 -2.03 -0.04
N ASN A 239 27.22 -3.25 0.49
CA ASN A 239 27.64 -4.41 -0.29
C ASN A 239 26.77 -4.55 -1.55
N GLN A 240 27.38 -4.40 -2.73
CA GLN A 240 26.62 -4.32 -3.99
C GLN A 240 25.87 -5.62 -4.32
N LYS A 241 26.37 -6.78 -3.85
CA LYS A 241 25.69 -8.08 -4.00
C LYS A 241 24.40 -8.11 -3.18
N LEU A 242 24.46 -7.64 -1.93
CA LEU A 242 23.29 -7.48 -1.08
C LEU A 242 22.30 -6.47 -1.67
N TYR A 243 22.77 -5.31 -2.13
CA TYR A 243 21.90 -4.26 -2.69
C TYR A 243 21.11 -4.74 -3.91
N ARG A 244 21.78 -5.41 -4.87
CA ARG A 244 21.10 -6.03 -6.01
C ARG A 244 20.07 -7.05 -5.55
N ASN A 245 20.42 -7.91 -4.60
CA ASN A 245 19.48 -8.91 -4.07
C ASN A 245 18.27 -8.28 -3.39
N MET A 246 18.43 -7.22 -2.59
CA MET A 246 17.29 -6.52 -1.97
C MET A 246 16.34 -5.92 -3.00
N LEU A 247 16.88 -5.28 -4.05
CA LEU A 247 16.07 -4.76 -5.17
C LEU A 247 15.26 -5.89 -5.83
N ARG A 248 15.92 -7.01 -6.11
CA ARG A 248 15.28 -8.16 -6.75
C ARG A 248 14.17 -8.80 -5.89
N VAL A 249 14.42 -9.02 -4.60
CA VAL A 249 13.40 -9.53 -3.64
C VAL A 249 12.23 -8.56 -3.55
N CYS A 250 12.50 -7.26 -3.43
CA CYS A 250 11.47 -6.24 -3.31
C CYS A 250 10.55 -6.24 -4.53
N MET A 251 11.14 -6.23 -5.73
CA MET A 251 10.39 -6.27 -6.98
C MET A 251 9.61 -7.57 -7.16
N PHE A 252 10.15 -8.72 -6.70
CA PHE A 252 9.44 -10.00 -6.70
C PHE A 252 8.19 -9.95 -5.80
N LEU A 253 8.33 -9.49 -4.56
CA LEU A 253 7.21 -9.40 -3.63
C LEU A 253 6.11 -8.46 -4.12
N ARG A 254 6.46 -7.39 -4.86
CA ARG A 254 5.47 -6.52 -5.51
C ARG A 254 4.67 -7.23 -6.59
N VAL A 255 5.25 -8.18 -7.33
CA VAL A 255 4.49 -8.98 -8.31
C VAL A 255 3.71 -10.11 -7.67
N ASP A 256 4.19 -10.67 -6.57
CA ASP A 256 3.42 -11.59 -5.73
C ASP A 256 2.14 -10.92 -5.19
N GLU A 257 2.24 -9.68 -4.72
CA GLU A 257 1.09 -8.87 -4.27
C GLU A 257 0.00 -8.71 -5.35
N ALA A 258 0.38 -8.57 -6.62
CA ALA A 258 -0.57 -8.41 -7.73
C ALA A 258 -1.44 -9.66 -7.98
N VAL A 259 -1.12 -10.80 -7.36
CA VAL A 259 -1.85 -12.06 -7.52
C VAL A 259 -3.14 -12.10 -6.68
N GLU A 260 -3.25 -11.33 -5.60
CA GLU A 260 -4.31 -11.49 -4.58
C GLU A 260 -5.61 -10.71 -4.87
N THR A 261 -5.63 -9.81 -5.86
CA THR A 261 -6.76 -8.87 -6.08
C THR A 261 -7.68 -9.24 -7.25
N ILE A 262 -7.72 -10.52 -7.66
CA ILE A 262 -8.24 -10.98 -8.96
C ILE A 262 -9.61 -11.69 -8.84
N PRO A 263 -10.70 -11.11 -9.41
CA PRO A 263 -11.89 -11.91 -9.75
C PRO A 263 -12.28 -11.89 -11.25
N SER A 264 -11.46 -11.35 -12.16
CA SER A 264 -11.78 -11.19 -13.60
C SER A 264 -10.50 -11.16 -14.47
N PRO A 265 -10.52 -11.55 -15.77
CA PRO A 265 -9.31 -11.55 -16.61
C PRO A 265 -8.56 -10.21 -16.53
N PHE A 266 -7.36 -10.25 -15.96
CA PHE A 266 -6.35 -9.18 -15.81
C PHE A 266 -6.84 -7.78 -16.24
N THR A 267 -7.47 -7.04 -15.32
CA THR A 267 -7.67 -5.61 -15.54
C THR A 267 -6.37 -4.86 -15.26
N SER A 268 -6.02 -4.04 -16.23
CA SER A 268 -4.90 -3.11 -16.31
C SER A 268 -4.76 -2.17 -15.12
N ALA A 269 -5.86 -1.84 -14.44
CA ALA A 269 -5.91 -0.85 -13.37
C ALA A 269 -5.14 -1.25 -12.10
N GLN A 270 -4.92 -2.55 -11.83
CA GLN A 270 -4.29 -3.01 -10.59
C GLN A 270 -2.77 -3.17 -10.70
N LEU A 271 -2.25 -3.50 -11.89
CA LEU A 271 -0.81 -3.42 -12.20
C LEU A 271 -0.29 -1.97 -12.28
N VAL A 272 -1.20 -0.99 -12.42
CA VAL A 272 -0.90 0.46 -12.51
C VAL A 272 -0.52 1.06 -11.14
N ASN A 273 -0.91 0.43 -10.02
CA ASN A 273 -0.52 0.88 -8.67
C ASN A 273 0.96 0.63 -8.33
N GLN A 274 1.73 0.03 -9.25
CA GLN A 274 3.17 -0.19 -9.08
C GLN A 274 4.01 0.97 -9.62
N MET A 275 3.72 2.22 -9.22
CA MET A 275 4.46 3.41 -9.69
C MET A 275 5.97 3.35 -9.38
N ASP A 276 6.37 2.54 -8.40
CA ASP A 276 7.75 2.33 -7.96
C ASP A 276 8.58 1.42 -8.88
N MET A 277 7.94 0.51 -9.63
CA MET A 277 8.65 -0.58 -10.34
C MET A 277 9.65 -0.08 -11.40
N PRO A 278 9.34 0.96 -12.22
CA PRO A 278 10.32 1.54 -13.13
C PRO A 278 11.54 2.13 -12.42
N ILE A 279 11.35 2.73 -11.23
CA ILE A 279 12.43 3.35 -10.45
C ILE A 279 13.34 2.27 -9.86
N LEU A 280 12.76 1.24 -9.24
CA LEU A 280 13.50 0.10 -8.70
C LEU A 280 14.28 -0.64 -9.80
N ALA A 281 13.66 -0.84 -10.97
CA ALA A 281 14.33 -1.43 -12.12
C ALA A 281 15.49 -0.57 -12.63
N GLY A 282 15.35 0.75 -12.65
CA GLY A 282 16.44 1.68 -12.98
C GLY A 282 17.62 1.56 -12.01
N HIS A 283 17.35 1.50 -10.70
CA HIS A 283 18.39 1.30 -9.70
C HIS A 283 19.12 -0.03 -9.84
N LEU A 284 18.38 -1.09 -10.19
CA LEU A 284 18.95 -2.42 -10.41
C LEU A 284 19.79 -2.46 -11.69
N TRP A 285 19.29 -1.86 -12.77
CA TRP A 285 20.03 -1.67 -14.03
C TRP A 285 21.37 -1.00 -13.76
N ASP A 286 21.37 0.14 -13.07
CA ASP A 286 22.59 0.86 -12.72
C ASP A 286 23.55 0.02 -11.85
N ALA A 287 23.02 -0.75 -10.90
CA ALA A 287 23.82 -1.62 -10.04
C ALA A 287 24.43 -2.82 -10.76
N GLU A 288 23.76 -3.36 -11.78
CA GLU A 288 24.27 -4.43 -12.63
C GLU A 288 25.32 -3.92 -13.63
N HIS A 289 25.16 -2.71 -14.19
CA HIS A 289 26.15 -2.10 -15.09
C HIS A 289 27.52 -1.88 -14.45
N ARG A 290 27.56 -1.79 -13.11
CA ARG A 290 28.80 -1.65 -12.34
C ARG A 290 29.42 -3.00 -11.96
N ALA A 291 28.71 -4.10 -12.10
CA ALA A 291 29.21 -5.43 -11.77
C ALA A 291 30.01 -6.03 -12.92
N SER A 292 31.01 -6.84 -12.60
CA SER A 292 31.72 -7.62 -13.61
C SER A 292 30.82 -8.73 -14.18
N ALA A 293 31.10 -9.13 -15.42
CA ALA A 293 30.38 -10.24 -16.06
C ALA A 293 30.52 -11.57 -15.29
N THR A 294 31.56 -11.73 -14.47
CA THR A 294 31.77 -12.92 -13.63
C THR A 294 30.87 -12.87 -12.40
N GLU A 295 30.80 -11.73 -11.69
CA GLU A 295 29.91 -11.54 -10.54
C GLU A 295 28.45 -11.75 -10.92
N LEU A 296 28.00 -11.18 -12.05
CA LEU A 296 26.64 -11.37 -12.52
C LEU A 296 26.34 -12.84 -12.83
N ARG A 297 27.30 -13.59 -13.39
CA ARG A 297 27.15 -15.03 -13.68
C ARG A 297 27.06 -15.88 -12.42
N GLU A 298 27.80 -15.54 -11.38
CA GLU A 298 27.77 -16.24 -10.08
C GLU A 298 26.52 -15.89 -9.25
N GLU A 299 25.86 -14.78 -9.56
CA GLU A 299 24.59 -14.34 -8.97
C GLU A 299 23.35 -14.80 -9.77
N CYS A 300 23.54 -15.52 -10.88
CA CYS A 300 22.47 -16.03 -11.75
C CYS A 300 21.65 -17.14 -11.08
N GLY A 301 21.41 -17.10 -9.79
CA GLY A 301 20.58 -18.07 -9.11
C GLY A 301 19.12 -17.63 -9.02
N LEU A 302 18.85 -16.71 -8.10
CA LEU A 302 17.52 -16.60 -7.51
C LEU A 302 16.62 -15.53 -8.13
N PHE A 303 17.20 -14.65 -8.94
CA PHE A 303 16.53 -13.47 -9.47
C PHE A 303 17.19 -13.08 -10.79
N GLN A 304 17.17 -14.03 -11.72
CA GLN A 304 17.90 -13.86 -12.95
C GLN A 304 17.36 -12.64 -13.75
N THR A 305 18.25 -11.96 -14.45
CA THR A 305 18.05 -10.74 -15.25
C THR A 305 16.79 -10.65 -16.14
N PRO A 306 16.14 -11.72 -16.68
CA PRO A 306 14.85 -11.57 -17.36
C PRO A 306 13.66 -11.34 -16.42
N PHE A 307 13.80 -11.49 -15.10
CA PHE A 307 12.77 -11.03 -14.16
C PHE A 307 12.66 -9.50 -14.25
N ILE A 308 13.77 -8.76 -14.29
CA ILE A 308 13.74 -7.30 -14.42
C ILE A 308 13.08 -6.89 -15.74
N ALA A 309 13.47 -7.54 -16.83
CA ALA A 309 12.87 -7.31 -18.14
C ALA A 309 11.38 -7.70 -18.14
N GLY A 310 11.03 -8.86 -17.58
CA GLY A 310 9.68 -9.36 -17.37
C GLY A 310 8.80 -8.43 -16.56
N LEU A 311 9.32 -7.87 -15.47
CA LEU A 311 8.62 -6.96 -14.57
C LEU A 311 8.36 -5.60 -15.25
N LEU A 312 9.34 -5.07 -15.98
CA LEU A 312 9.16 -3.89 -16.83
C LEU A 312 8.17 -4.17 -17.97
N THR A 313 8.23 -5.37 -18.55
CA THR A 313 7.30 -5.82 -19.58
C THR A 313 5.88 -5.96 -19.04
N ILE A 314 5.66 -6.55 -17.87
CA ILE A 314 4.35 -6.62 -17.20
C ILE A 314 3.78 -5.21 -17.03
N HIS A 315 4.59 -4.28 -16.52
CA HIS A 315 4.16 -2.89 -16.34
C HIS A 315 3.78 -2.25 -17.69
N HIS A 316 4.55 -2.48 -18.75
CA HIS A 316 4.19 -2.00 -20.09
C HIS A 316 2.90 -2.64 -20.61
N LEU A 317 2.75 -3.96 -20.47
CA LEU A 317 1.54 -4.71 -20.85
C LEU A 317 0.30 -4.21 -20.10
N ALA A 318 0.45 -3.89 -18.81
CA ALA A 318 -0.61 -3.28 -18.00
C ALA A 318 -1.09 -1.96 -18.58
N ARG A 319 -0.17 -1.05 -18.93
CA ARG A 319 -0.53 0.23 -19.56
C ARG A 319 -1.26 0.03 -20.89
N LEU A 320 -0.80 -0.93 -21.70
CA LEU A 320 -1.42 -1.23 -23.00
C LEU A 320 -2.85 -1.77 -22.86
N ARG A 321 -3.13 -2.54 -21.80
CA ARG A 321 -4.49 -2.94 -21.44
C ARG A 321 -5.32 -1.79 -20.84
N ALA A 322 -4.72 -0.75 -20.25
CA ALA A 322 -5.44 0.32 -19.53
C ALA A 322 -6.10 1.36 -20.44
N ALA A 323 -5.71 1.39 -21.71
CA ALA A 323 -6.23 2.34 -22.69
C ALA A 323 -7.64 1.96 -23.16
N ASP A 324 -8.60 1.98 -22.22
CA ASP A 324 -10.03 2.06 -22.50
C ASP A 324 -10.43 3.53 -22.50
N GLY A 325 -10.35 4.17 -23.67
CA GLY A 325 -11.17 5.34 -23.98
C GLY A 325 -10.53 6.75 -24.01
N THR A 326 -9.22 6.94 -23.77
CA THR A 326 -8.63 8.30 -23.75
C THR A 326 -7.43 8.55 -24.66
N ALA A 327 -6.99 7.57 -25.44
CA ALA A 327 -6.03 7.80 -26.51
C ALA A 327 -6.45 7.00 -27.74
N ASN A 328 -6.76 7.70 -28.83
CA ASN A 328 -7.01 7.11 -30.15
C ASN A 328 -5.66 6.63 -30.72
N ILE A 329 -5.04 5.63 -30.08
CA ILE A 329 -3.80 5.01 -30.55
C ILE A 329 -4.16 4.22 -31.80
N ASP A 330 -3.48 4.53 -32.90
CA ASP A 330 -3.68 3.85 -34.16
C ASP A 330 -3.42 2.34 -34.03
N LYS A 331 -4.18 1.53 -34.76
CA LYS A 331 -4.07 0.07 -34.73
C LYS A 331 -2.65 -0.40 -35.06
N ASP A 332 -2.02 0.21 -36.07
CA ASP A 332 -0.69 -0.21 -36.53
C ASP A 332 0.39 0.17 -35.50
N GLU A 333 0.22 1.30 -34.81
CA GLU A 333 1.07 1.67 -33.68
C GLU A 333 0.94 0.67 -32.53
N ARG A 334 -0.29 0.27 -32.16
CA ARG A 334 -0.53 -0.73 -31.12
C ARG A 334 0.07 -2.09 -31.48
N VAL A 335 -0.10 -2.55 -32.73
CA VAL A 335 0.50 -3.80 -33.20
C VAL A 335 2.03 -3.73 -33.17
N THR A 336 2.62 -2.60 -33.57
CA THR A 336 4.07 -2.40 -33.54
C THR A 336 4.64 -2.49 -32.12
N GLN A 337 3.97 -1.87 -31.14
CA GLN A 337 4.37 -1.94 -29.72
C GLN A 337 4.28 -3.38 -29.18
N LEU A 338 3.20 -4.10 -29.50
CA LEU A 338 3.04 -5.50 -29.08
C LEU A 338 4.07 -6.43 -29.72
N LEU A 339 4.42 -6.22 -31.00
CA LEU A 339 5.49 -6.97 -31.68
C LEU A 339 6.87 -6.71 -31.05
N ALA A 340 7.18 -5.46 -30.69
CA ALA A 340 8.44 -5.12 -30.04
C ALA A 340 8.57 -5.83 -28.68
N ILE A 341 7.49 -5.87 -27.90
CA ILE A 341 7.43 -6.60 -26.64
C ILE A 341 7.54 -8.12 -26.87
N GLU A 342 6.85 -8.66 -27.88
CA GLU A 342 6.93 -10.08 -28.25
C GLU A 342 8.38 -10.49 -28.55
N MET A 343 9.07 -9.71 -29.39
CA MET A 343 10.48 -9.93 -29.72
C MET A 343 11.38 -9.88 -28.48
N GLN A 344 11.13 -8.93 -27.58
CA GLN A 344 11.88 -8.82 -26.33
C GLN A 344 11.67 -10.06 -25.45
N ILE A 345 10.44 -10.50 -25.22
CA ILE A 345 10.14 -11.70 -24.42
C ILE A 345 10.76 -12.95 -25.07
N MET A 346 10.67 -13.08 -26.39
CA MET A 346 11.24 -14.22 -27.12
C MET A 346 12.76 -14.27 -27.08
N SER A 347 13.43 -13.13 -26.94
CA SER A 347 14.89 -13.05 -26.84
C SER A 347 15.46 -13.49 -25.48
N TRP A 348 14.62 -13.71 -24.48
CA TRP A 348 15.07 -14.11 -23.15
C TRP A 348 15.46 -15.59 -23.10
N GLU A 349 16.76 -15.85 -23.05
CA GLU A 349 17.34 -17.19 -22.90
C GLU A 349 18.22 -17.32 -21.66
N PRO A 350 18.14 -18.44 -20.91
CA PRO A 350 18.94 -18.63 -19.71
C PRO A 350 20.41 -18.76 -20.08
N ALA A 351 21.28 -18.05 -19.36
CA ALA A 351 22.72 -18.07 -19.62
C ALA A 351 23.29 -19.50 -19.44
N LEU A 352 23.86 -20.08 -20.50
CA LEU A 352 24.52 -21.38 -20.47
C LEU A 352 26.04 -21.22 -20.24
N PRO A 353 26.72 -22.18 -19.57
CA PRO A 353 26.22 -23.43 -18.98
C PRO A 353 25.85 -23.34 -17.48
N HIS A 354 25.90 -22.16 -16.88
CA HIS A 354 25.90 -21.97 -15.41
C HIS A 354 24.51 -22.04 -14.74
N THR A 355 23.44 -22.11 -15.52
CA THR A 355 22.08 -22.26 -14.99
C THR A 355 21.72 -23.72 -14.73
N SER A 356 21.06 -24.00 -13.60
CA SER A 356 20.55 -25.34 -13.35
C SER A 356 19.37 -25.66 -14.28
N LEU A 357 19.06 -26.95 -14.46
CA LEU A 357 17.88 -27.37 -15.22
C LEU A 357 16.59 -26.77 -14.64
N ARG A 358 16.53 -26.63 -13.31
CA ARG A 358 15.35 -26.11 -12.60
C ARG A 358 15.13 -24.65 -12.92
N VAL A 359 16.17 -23.84 -12.90
CA VAL A 359 16.01 -22.43 -13.23
C VAL A 359 15.62 -22.24 -14.70
N ARG A 360 16.13 -23.07 -15.62
CA ARG A 360 15.68 -23.06 -17.02
C ARG A 360 14.19 -23.40 -17.18
N GLN A 361 13.68 -24.34 -16.38
CA GLN A 361 12.25 -24.65 -16.36
C GLN A 361 11.42 -23.48 -15.84
N VAL A 362 11.81 -22.88 -14.71
CA VAL A 362 11.14 -21.68 -14.16
C VAL A 362 11.14 -20.54 -15.17
N TRP A 363 12.25 -20.31 -15.86
CA TRP A 363 12.35 -19.32 -16.95
C TRP A 363 11.36 -19.55 -18.07
N THR A 364 11.25 -20.80 -18.49
CA THR A 364 10.35 -21.18 -19.58
C THR A 364 8.90 -20.91 -19.19
N LEU A 365 8.52 -21.24 -17.96
CA LEU A 365 7.19 -20.98 -17.41
C LEU A 365 6.88 -19.48 -17.31
N TRP A 366 7.80 -18.67 -16.78
CA TRP A 366 7.66 -17.21 -16.74
C TRP A 366 7.49 -16.60 -18.13
N ARG A 367 8.35 -17.00 -19.09
CA ARG A 367 8.30 -16.52 -20.48
C ARG A 367 6.95 -16.87 -21.14
N LEU A 368 6.47 -18.09 -20.95
CA LEU A 368 5.17 -18.54 -21.47
C LEU A 368 4.00 -17.78 -20.85
N ALA A 369 4.02 -17.52 -19.53
CA ALA A 369 3.00 -16.72 -18.86
C ALA A 369 2.95 -15.28 -19.36
N MET A 370 4.11 -14.65 -19.63
CA MET A 370 4.17 -13.31 -20.25
C MET A 370 3.59 -13.29 -21.66
N LEU A 371 3.88 -14.32 -22.47
CA LEU A 371 3.32 -14.43 -23.81
C LEU A 371 1.80 -14.63 -23.77
N ILE A 372 1.28 -15.42 -22.82
CA ILE A 372 -0.17 -15.55 -22.60
C ILE A 372 -0.78 -14.17 -22.31
N LEU A 373 -0.21 -13.42 -21.36
CA LEU A 373 -0.67 -12.08 -21.01
C LEU A 373 -0.63 -11.10 -22.21
N LEU A 374 0.48 -11.12 -22.97
CA LEU A 374 0.69 -10.29 -24.16
C LEU A 374 -0.37 -10.57 -25.22
N TYR A 375 -0.62 -11.84 -25.56
CA TYR A 375 -1.55 -12.21 -26.63
C TYR A 375 -3.03 -11.99 -26.28
N GLU A 376 -3.35 -11.87 -25.00
CA GLU A 376 -4.64 -11.39 -24.51
C GLU A 376 -4.81 -9.86 -24.57
N SER A 377 -3.76 -9.10 -24.91
CA SER A 377 -3.88 -7.65 -25.04
C SER A 377 -4.90 -7.29 -26.15
N PRO A 378 -5.81 -6.33 -25.92
CA PRO A 378 -6.86 -6.00 -26.87
C PRO A 378 -6.30 -5.21 -28.07
N VAL A 379 -6.68 -5.61 -29.28
CA VAL A 379 -6.49 -4.88 -30.54
C VAL A 379 -7.83 -4.88 -31.26
N ASP A 380 -8.40 -3.72 -31.54
CA ASP A 380 -9.75 -3.55 -32.12
C ASP A 380 -10.85 -4.36 -31.40
N GLY A 381 -10.82 -4.37 -30.06
CA GLY A 381 -11.81 -5.10 -29.25
C GLY A 381 -11.70 -6.63 -29.30
N LYS A 382 -10.59 -7.19 -29.81
CA LYS A 382 -10.29 -8.63 -29.81
C LYS A 382 -8.91 -8.90 -29.21
N PHE A 383 -8.70 -10.12 -28.73
CA PHE A 383 -7.34 -10.57 -28.39
C PHE A 383 -6.44 -10.56 -29.62
N TRP A 384 -5.25 -10.01 -29.48
CA TRP A 384 -4.32 -9.80 -30.58
C TRP A 384 -3.95 -11.10 -31.33
N GLN A 385 -3.59 -12.18 -30.61
CA GLN A 385 -3.21 -13.47 -31.23
C GLN A 385 -3.72 -14.69 -30.44
N ALA A 386 -5.03 -14.92 -30.45
CA ALA A 386 -5.67 -15.99 -29.67
C ALA A 386 -5.14 -17.42 -29.93
N SER A 387 -4.72 -17.74 -31.17
CA SER A 387 -4.12 -19.05 -31.48
C SER A 387 -2.78 -19.25 -30.76
N ARG A 388 -1.88 -18.25 -30.84
CA ARG A 388 -0.57 -18.32 -30.18
C ARG A 388 -0.69 -18.34 -28.67
N ARG A 389 -1.69 -17.64 -28.11
CA ARG A 389 -2.03 -17.73 -26.69
C ARG A 389 -2.31 -19.18 -26.26
N ASN A 390 -3.13 -19.91 -27.03
CA ASN A 390 -3.45 -21.32 -26.71
C ASN A 390 -2.21 -22.21 -26.82
N ASP A 391 -1.36 -22.01 -27.83
CA ASP A 391 -0.11 -22.77 -28.00
C ASP A 391 0.85 -22.54 -26.81
N CYS A 392 0.94 -21.30 -26.33
CA CYS A 392 1.74 -20.95 -25.15
C CYS A 392 1.16 -21.56 -23.87
N TYR A 393 -0.15 -21.52 -23.70
CA TYR A 393 -0.85 -22.14 -22.57
C TYR A 393 -0.62 -23.66 -22.53
N GLU A 394 -0.79 -24.37 -23.64
CA GLU A 394 -0.55 -25.81 -23.70
C GLU A 394 0.91 -26.17 -23.42
N SER A 395 1.85 -25.35 -23.90
CA SER A 395 3.27 -25.50 -23.60
C SER A 395 3.55 -25.26 -22.11
N PHE A 396 2.89 -24.29 -21.50
CA PHE A 396 3.02 -24.00 -20.07
C PHE A 396 2.57 -25.19 -19.23
N MET A 397 1.42 -25.79 -19.54
CA MET A 397 0.92 -26.95 -18.80
C MET A 397 1.83 -28.17 -18.91
N LYS A 398 2.46 -28.39 -20.08
CA LYS A 398 3.44 -29.47 -20.28
C LYS A 398 4.68 -29.27 -19.41
N GLU A 399 5.22 -28.05 -19.36
CA GLU A 399 6.38 -27.72 -18.53
C GLU A 399 6.04 -27.78 -17.04
N LEU A 400 4.87 -27.27 -16.63
CA LEU A 400 4.44 -27.29 -15.23
C LEU A 400 4.34 -28.72 -14.70
N LYS A 401 3.85 -29.66 -15.52
CA LYS A 401 3.78 -31.08 -15.17
C LYS A 401 5.14 -31.71 -14.88
N LEU A 402 6.23 -31.17 -15.43
CA LEU A 402 7.59 -31.63 -15.18
C LEU A 402 8.18 -31.07 -13.87
N VAL A 403 7.47 -30.18 -13.17
CA VAL A 403 7.86 -29.66 -11.87
C VAL A 403 7.39 -30.63 -10.77
N PRO A 404 8.30 -31.30 -10.04
CA PRO A 404 8.01 -32.03 -8.82
C PRO A 404 7.11 -31.23 -7.88
N LYS A 405 6.09 -31.92 -7.38
CA LYS A 405 5.17 -31.40 -6.37
C LYS A 405 5.91 -31.14 -5.06
N GLY A 406 5.53 -30.08 -4.35
CA GLY A 406 6.17 -29.70 -3.08
C GLY A 406 7.58 -29.09 -3.23
N HIS A 407 8.04 -28.81 -4.44
CA HIS A 407 9.38 -28.26 -4.66
C HIS A 407 9.44 -26.75 -4.39
N GLU A 408 10.57 -26.27 -3.85
CA GLU A 408 10.81 -24.89 -3.42
C GLU A 408 10.62 -23.85 -4.53
N SER A 409 10.94 -24.22 -5.78
CA SER A 409 10.69 -23.41 -6.97
C SER A 409 9.23 -22.96 -7.17
N ILE A 410 8.25 -23.61 -6.53
CA ILE A 410 6.84 -23.18 -6.60
C ILE A 410 6.61 -21.82 -5.96
N GLY A 411 7.38 -21.47 -4.91
CA GLY A 411 7.26 -20.17 -4.26
C GLY A 411 7.47 -18.99 -5.22
N VAL A 412 8.36 -19.14 -6.21
CA VAL A 412 8.63 -18.09 -7.22
C VAL A 412 7.75 -18.19 -8.48
N MET A 413 6.82 -19.14 -8.53
CA MET A 413 5.94 -19.38 -9.68
C MET A 413 4.48 -19.05 -9.40
N LEU A 414 4.17 -18.39 -8.29
CA LEU A 414 2.82 -17.96 -7.92
C LEU A 414 2.15 -17.13 -9.03
N TRP A 415 2.81 -16.08 -9.53
CA TRP A 415 2.26 -15.25 -10.62
C TRP A 415 2.09 -16.04 -11.94
N PRO A 416 3.09 -16.75 -12.48
CA PRO A 416 2.91 -17.56 -13.69
C PRO A 416 1.81 -18.61 -13.60
N ILE A 417 1.75 -19.33 -12.47
CA ILE A 417 0.72 -20.36 -12.24
C ILE A 417 -0.66 -19.72 -12.17
N SER A 418 -0.79 -18.55 -11.55
CA SER A 418 -2.05 -17.81 -11.48
C SER A 418 -2.50 -17.32 -12.85
N MET A 419 -1.56 -16.78 -13.65
CA MET A 419 -1.84 -16.34 -15.01
C MET A 419 -2.33 -17.50 -15.87
N ALA A 420 -1.58 -18.61 -15.94
CA ALA A 420 -2.03 -19.80 -16.66
C ALA A 420 -3.34 -20.35 -16.09
N GLY A 421 -3.50 -20.37 -14.76
CA GLY A 421 -4.71 -20.80 -14.07
C GLY A 421 -5.95 -20.05 -14.51
N SER A 422 -5.88 -18.74 -14.70
CA SER A 422 -7.02 -17.95 -15.22
C SER A 422 -7.45 -18.33 -16.63
N CYS A 423 -6.55 -18.92 -17.43
CA CYS A 423 -6.87 -19.42 -18.77
C CYS A 423 -7.35 -20.89 -18.76
N ALA A 424 -7.37 -21.57 -17.61
CA ALA A 424 -7.57 -23.01 -17.54
C ALA A 424 -9.04 -23.43 -17.75
N GLN A 425 -9.30 -24.06 -18.89
CA GLN A 425 -10.62 -24.57 -19.28
C GLN A 425 -10.80 -26.07 -18.99
N SER A 426 -9.72 -26.86 -19.08
CA SER A 426 -9.77 -28.32 -18.90
C SER A 426 -9.76 -28.72 -17.42
N PRO A 427 -10.64 -29.63 -16.97
CA PRO A 427 -10.60 -30.16 -15.60
C PRO A 427 -9.24 -30.75 -15.20
N ALA A 428 -8.55 -31.40 -16.14
CA ALA A 428 -7.22 -31.99 -15.88
C ALA A 428 -6.15 -30.91 -15.62
N HIS A 429 -6.26 -29.75 -16.29
CA HIS A 429 -5.35 -28.62 -16.06
C HIS A 429 -5.63 -27.95 -14.72
N ARG A 430 -6.90 -27.77 -14.37
CA ARG A 430 -7.35 -27.25 -13.08
C ARG A 430 -6.85 -28.11 -11.93
N GLU A 431 -6.99 -29.43 -12.05
CA GLU A 431 -6.51 -30.40 -11.07
C GLU A 431 -4.99 -30.36 -10.90
N LEU A 432 -4.23 -30.29 -12.01
CA LEU A 432 -2.77 -30.19 -11.95
C LEU A 432 -2.32 -28.93 -11.20
N ILE A 433 -2.93 -27.78 -11.47
CA ILE A 433 -2.61 -26.52 -10.81
C ILE A 433 -2.96 -26.59 -9.32
N GLN A 434 -4.14 -27.12 -8.97
CA GLN A 434 -4.56 -27.30 -7.58
C GLN A 434 -3.60 -28.19 -6.79
N GLN A 435 -3.24 -29.33 -7.35
CA GLN A 435 -2.30 -30.25 -6.73
C GLN A 435 -0.93 -29.57 -6.52
N GLN A 436 -0.47 -28.80 -7.51
CA GLN A 436 0.82 -28.13 -7.42
C GLN A 436 0.84 -27.08 -6.30
N LEU A 437 -0.20 -26.25 -6.18
CA LEU A 437 -0.28 -25.21 -5.16
C LEU A 437 -0.51 -25.79 -3.76
N THR A 438 -1.46 -26.72 -3.62
CA THR A 438 -1.85 -27.29 -2.32
C THR A 438 -0.75 -28.15 -1.71
N GLU A 439 -0.14 -29.06 -2.49
CA GLU A 439 0.94 -29.92 -1.97
C GLU A 439 2.21 -29.11 -1.63
N SER A 440 2.40 -27.95 -2.28
CA SER A 440 3.51 -27.04 -1.98
C SER A 440 3.24 -26.13 -0.79
N CYS A 441 1.97 -25.83 -0.48
CA CYS A 441 1.58 -25.06 0.70
C CYS A 441 2.13 -25.68 1.98
N ASP A 442 1.94 -26.99 2.14
CA ASP A 442 2.41 -27.74 3.32
C ASP A 442 3.94 -27.80 3.36
N THR A 443 4.55 -28.12 2.22
CA THR A 443 6.01 -28.33 2.13
C THR A 443 6.80 -27.04 2.38
N LEU A 444 6.29 -25.91 1.90
CA LEU A 444 6.93 -24.59 2.04
C LEU A 444 6.42 -23.81 3.26
N SER A 445 5.40 -24.32 3.95
CA SER A 445 4.77 -23.64 5.09
C SER A 445 4.41 -22.19 4.73
N ALA A 446 3.72 -22.02 3.60
CA ALA A 446 3.37 -20.73 3.04
C ALA A 446 1.90 -20.71 2.62
N ARG A 447 1.06 -20.06 3.43
CA ARG A 447 -0.40 -20.04 3.23
C ARG A 447 -0.83 -19.29 1.98
N MET A 448 0.01 -18.41 1.43
CA MET A 448 -0.25 -17.74 0.14
C MET A 448 -0.60 -18.72 -0.99
N LEU A 449 0.07 -19.87 -1.02
CA LEU A 449 -0.19 -20.91 -2.02
C LEU A 449 -1.63 -21.41 -1.96
N ALA A 450 -2.17 -21.59 -0.75
CA ALA A 450 -3.57 -21.98 -0.55
C ALA A 450 -4.54 -20.84 -0.87
N VAL A 451 -4.18 -19.57 -0.60
CA VAL A 451 -4.98 -18.39 -0.97
C VAL A 451 -5.16 -18.36 -2.50
N VAL A 452 -4.07 -18.48 -3.25
CA VAL A 452 -4.10 -18.50 -4.72
C VAL A 452 -4.87 -19.71 -5.26
N ALA A 453 -4.67 -20.89 -4.66
CA ALA A 453 -5.39 -22.09 -5.08
C ALA A 453 -6.91 -21.93 -4.91
N ASN A 454 -7.36 -21.37 -3.78
CA ASN A 454 -8.78 -21.09 -3.53
C ASN A 454 -9.34 -20.04 -4.48
N MET A 455 -8.58 -18.99 -4.77
CA MET A 455 -8.98 -17.95 -5.74
C MET A 455 -9.20 -18.53 -7.14
N LEU A 456 -8.25 -19.34 -7.63
CA LEU A 456 -8.38 -19.99 -8.94
C LEU A 456 -9.59 -20.95 -8.98
N GLN A 457 -9.86 -21.65 -7.88
CA GLN A 457 -11.03 -22.52 -7.76
C GLN A 457 -12.33 -21.74 -7.92
N GLN A 458 -12.48 -20.63 -7.19
CA GLN A 458 -13.67 -19.77 -7.27
C GLN A 458 -13.91 -19.27 -8.70
N MET A 459 -12.85 -18.86 -9.39
CA MET A 459 -12.92 -18.41 -10.78
C MET A 459 -13.36 -19.54 -11.73
N TRP A 460 -12.85 -20.77 -11.55
CA TRP A 460 -13.20 -21.92 -12.38
C TRP A 460 -14.62 -22.45 -12.18
N ASP A 461 -15.16 -22.28 -10.98
CA ASP A 461 -16.51 -22.68 -10.61
C ASP A 461 -17.58 -21.72 -11.17
N GLY A 462 -17.16 -20.70 -11.93
CA GLY A 462 -18.07 -19.81 -12.67
C GLY A 462 -18.70 -18.71 -11.83
N THR A 463 -18.12 -18.39 -10.67
CA THR A 463 -18.52 -17.24 -9.83
C THR A 463 -17.85 -15.92 -10.23
N ALA A 464 -17.00 -15.93 -11.26
CA ALA A 464 -16.49 -14.72 -11.90
C ALA A 464 -17.53 -14.19 -12.90
N ALA A 465 -18.27 -13.16 -12.50
CA ALA A 465 -19.31 -12.51 -13.28
C ALA A 465 -18.82 -12.07 -14.67
N ASN A 466 -19.57 -12.45 -15.71
CA ASN A 466 -19.44 -11.94 -17.07
C ASN A 466 -20.25 -10.62 -17.15
N PRO A 467 -19.69 -9.46 -17.53
CA PRO A 467 -20.33 -8.14 -17.30
C PRO A 467 -21.49 -7.78 -18.26
N ALA A 468 -22.12 -8.73 -18.94
CA ALA A 468 -22.93 -8.44 -20.13
C ALA A 468 -24.34 -9.07 -20.20
N ASP A 469 -24.81 -9.80 -19.19
CA ASP A 469 -26.21 -10.26 -19.18
C ASP A 469 -26.85 -10.04 -17.80
N ASP A 470 -27.51 -8.90 -17.72
CA ASP A 470 -28.52 -8.54 -16.74
C ASP A 470 -29.63 -9.61 -16.66
N LYS A 471 -30.17 -9.82 -15.45
CA LYS A 471 -31.26 -10.73 -15.03
C LYS A 471 -30.86 -12.12 -14.52
N ARG A 472 -30.14 -12.19 -13.39
CA ARG A 472 -30.25 -13.30 -12.40
C ARG A 472 -29.48 -13.03 -11.07
N GLU A 473 -29.57 -11.81 -10.54
CA GLU A 473 -28.93 -11.42 -9.25
C GLU A 473 -29.92 -11.35 -8.07
N GLU A 474 -30.86 -12.31 -7.98
CA GLU A 474 -31.82 -12.35 -6.85
C GLU A 474 -31.72 -13.55 -5.91
N GLU A 475 -30.93 -14.58 -6.19
CA GLU A 475 -30.82 -15.70 -5.25
C GLU A 475 -29.39 -16.28 -5.19
N LEU A 476 -28.87 -16.41 -3.96
CA LEU A 476 -27.64 -17.09 -3.53
C LEU A 476 -26.43 -16.20 -3.15
N VAL A 477 -26.68 -15.17 -2.33
CA VAL A 477 -25.76 -14.82 -1.23
C VAL A 477 -26.09 -15.69 -0.02
N LYS A 478 -25.13 -16.50 0.45
CA LYS A 478 -24.96 -17.03 1.82
C LYS A 478 -23.76 -17.99 1.81
N THR A 479 -22.52 -17.55 2.00
CA THR A 479 -21.88 -17.42 3.33
C THR A 479 -20.56 -16.61 3.22
N PRO A 480 -20.11 -15.94 4.30
CA PRO A 480 -19.36 -14.68 4.23
C PRO A 480 -17.83 -14.81 4.34
N ALA A 481 -17.10 -14.04 3.52
CA ALA A 481 -15.68 -13.79 3.66
C ALA A 481 -15.41 -12.65 4.67
N LYS A 482 -14.42 -12.84 5.54
CA LYS A 482 -13.98 -11.86 6.55
C LYS A 482 -13.33 -10.63 5.89
N GLN A 483 -14.11 -9.60 5.60
CA GLN A 483 -13.62 -8.23 5.47
C GLN A 483 -14.07 -7.45 6.70
N ASN A 484 -13.28 -7.47 7.77
CA ASN A 484 -13.58 -6.71 8.99
C ASN A 484 -12.50 -5.63 9.23
N SER A 485 -12.28 -4.73 8.27
CA SER A 485 -11.42 -3.56 8.49
C SER A 485 -12.16 -2.27 8.15
N TRP A 486 -12.17 -1.33 9.09
CA TRP A 486 -12.82 -0.02 8.93
C TRP A 486 -11.96 0.99 8.16
N MET A 487 -10.63 0.77 8.12
CA MET A 487 -9.67 1.71 7.54
C MET A 487 -9.92 2.03 6.05
N PRO A 488 -10.26 1.07 5.18
CA PRO A 488 -10.61 1.39 3.79
C PRO A 488 -11.81 2.33 3.67
N LEU A 489 -12.80 2.18 4.55
CA LEU A 489 -13.98 3.04 4.56
C LEU A 489 -13.62 4.45 5.04
N ILE A 490 -12.72 4.58 6.03
CA ILE A 490 -12.19 5.87 6.49
C ILE A 490 -11.40 6.55 5.37
N ASN A 491 -10.49 5.82 4.71
CA ASN A 491 -9.66 6.33 3.62
C ASN A 491 -10.46 6.76 2.38
N LYS A 492 -11.66 6.20 2.17
CA LYS A 492 -12.57 6.64 1.12
C LYS A 492 -13.09 8.07 1.35
N VAL A 493 -13.16 8.50 2.62
CA VAL A 493 -13.69 9.82 3.02
C VAL A 493 -12.54 10.79 3.29
N ASP A 494 -11.66 10.44 4.23
CA ASP A 494 -10.43 11.18 4.55
C ASP A 494 -9.29 10.71 3.64
N ASN A 495 -9.33 11.11 2.37
CA ASN A 495 -8.48 10.57 1.31
C ASN A 495 -7.22 11.39 1.03
N VAL A 496 -6.97 12.45 1.80
CA VAL A 496 -5.75 13.25 1.71
C VAL A 496 -4.70 12.69 2.68
N PRO A 497 -3.44 12.46 2.25
CA PRO A 497 -2.38 12.00 3.16
C PRO A 497 -2.23 12.91 4.38
N LEU A 498 -1.86 12.36 5.54
CA LEU A 498 -1.70 13.14 6.78
C LEU A 498 -0.52 14.12 6.69
N ASP A 499 0.49 13.79 5.90
CA ASP A 499 1.70 14.56 5.61
C ASP A 499 1.59 15.40 4.32
N PHE A 500 0.37 15.57 3.79
CA PHE A 500 0.14 16.29 2.54
C PHE A 500 0.66 17.74 2.59
N ASP A 501 1.49 18.10 1.61
CA ASP A 501 2.01 19.46 1.49
C ASP A 501 0.96 20.42 0.90
N PHE A 502 0.25 21.13 1.78
CA PHE A 502 -0.72 22.15 1.41
C PHE A 502 -0.11 23.38 0.71
N ASN A 503 1.23 23.52 0.58
CA ASN A 503 1.84 24.55 -0.26
C ASN A 503 1.65 24.28 -1.77
N THR A 504 1.31 23.05 -2.15
CA THR A 504 1.02 22.70 -3.54
C THR A 504 -0.29 23.31 -4.07
N LEU A 505 -1.22 23.63 -3.16
CA LEU A 505 -2.54 24.18 -3.45
C LEU A 505 -2.57 25.72 -3.37
N TYR A 506 -3.53 26.34 -4.03
CA TYR A 506 -3.81 27.77 -3.89
C TYR A 506 -4.55 28.06 -2.58
N ARG A 507 -4.19 29.16 -1.92
CA ARG A 507 -4.77 29.57 -0.64
C ARG A 507 -5.72 30.74 -0.81
N LEU A 508 -6.94 30.61 -0.30
CA LEU A 508 -7.95 31.67 -0.27
C LEU A 508 -7.76 32.55 0.98
N TYR A 509 -7.63 33.86 0.80
CA TYR A 509 -7.55 34.83 1.89
C TYR A 509 -8.74 35.80 1.84
N LEU A 510 -9.38 36.00 2.99
CA LEU A 510 -10.41 37.01 3.17
C LEU A 510 -9.78 38.40 3.44
N PRO A 511 -10.53 39.52 3.26
CA PRO A 511 -10.01 40.86 3.48
C PRO A 511 -9.46 41.04 4.90
N LYS A 512 -8.25 41.59 5.01
CA LYS A 512 -7.58 41.89 6.30
C LYS A 512 -7.40 40.69 7.23
N ASP A 513 -7.51 39.46 6.72
CA ASP A 513 -7.17 38.23 7.45
C ASP A 513 -5.93 37.60 6.82
N HIS A 514 -4.97 37.23 7.65
CA HIS A 514 -3.70 36.65 7.21
C HIS A 514 -3.73 35.12 7.15
N ARG A 515 -4.80 34.49 7.66
CA ARG A 515 -5.00 33.05 7.66
C ARG A 515 -5.66 32.59 6.35
N SER A 516 -5.37 31.36 5.95
CA SER A 516 -5.95 30.75 4.76
C SER A 516 -7.32 30.15 5.08
N HIS A 517 -8.38 30.62 4.41
CA HIS A 517 -9.77 30.19 4.63
C HIS A 517 -10.22 29.09 3.66
N GLY A 518 -9.40 28.73 2.69
CA GLY A 518 -9.67 27.62 1.79
C GLY A 518 -8.46 27.21 0.95
N PHE A 519 -8.48 25.98 0.42
CA PHE A 519 -7.44 25.46 -0.46
C PHE A 519 -8.02 24.97 -1.79
N MET A 520 -7.45 25.45 -2.89
CA MET A 520 -7.97 25.20 -4.23
C MET A 520 -6.92 24.53 -5.11
N LEU A 521 -7.36 23.59 -5.94
CA LEU A 521 -6.51 23.01 -6.96
C LEU A 521 -6.20 24.06 -8.04
N GLN A 522 -5.00 23.96 -8.62
CA GLN A 522 -4.58 24.86 -9.70
C GLN A 522 -5.57 24.84 -10.87
N SER A 523 -6.01 23.65 -11.29
CA SER A 523 -7.00 23.47 -12.35
C SER A 523 -8.34 24.15 -12.05
N THR A 524 -8.68 24.34 -10.77
CA THR A 524 -9.91 25.01 -10.36
C THR A 524 -9.74 26.52 -10.36
N VAL A 525 -8.61 27.02 -9.85
CA VAL A 525 -8.29 28.46 -9.91
C VAL A 525 -8.21 28.95 -11.35
N GLU A 526 -7.65 28.16 -12.27
CA GLU A 526 -7.58 28.51 -13.70
C GLU A 526 -8.95 28.53 -14.40
N ARG A 527 -9.94 27.78 -13.89
CA ARG A 527 -11.28 27.68 -14.48
C ARG A 527 -12.29 28.65 -13.88
N LEU A 528 -12.13 29.04 -12.61
CA LEU A 528 -13.07 29.92 -11.92
C LEU A 528 -13.11 31.31 -12.58
N PRO A 529 -14.30 31.89 -12.81
CA PRO A 529 -14.44 33.21 -13.44
C PRO A 529 -14.22 34.33 -12.41
N TRP A 530 -12.97 34.53 -12.03
CA TRP A 530 -12.59 35.54 -11.05
C TRP A 530 -12.96 36.96 -11.49
N THR A 531 -13.50 37.75 -10.56
CA THR A 531 -13.81 39.17 -10.78
C THR A 531 -12.64 40.06 -10.38
N ALA A 532 -12.73 41.36 -10.69
CA ALA A 532 -11.77 42.38 -10.23
C ALA A 532 -11.73 42.56 -8.70
N ASP A 533 -12.65 41.92 -7.96
CA ASP A 533 -12.65 41.89 -6.50
C ASP A 533 -11.53 41.01 -5.92
N PHE A 534 -10.91 40.15 -6.76
CA PHE A 534 -9.87 39.21 -6.34
C PHE A 534 -8.51 39.57 -6.96
N SER A 535 -7.46 39.35 -6.18
CA SER A 535 -6.07 39.33 -6.66
C SER A 535 -5.54 37.91 -6.60
N ILE A 536 -5.04 37.42 -7.74
CA ILE A 536 -4.48 36.08 -7.89
C ILE A 536 -2.98 36.22 -8.12
N ASN A 537 -2.19 35.64 -7.23
CA ASN A 537 -0.74 35.51 -7.38
C ASN A 537 -0.41 34.05 -7.64
N HIS A 538 -0.10 33.72 -8.89
CA HIS A 538 0.26 32.36 -9.31
C HIS A 538 1.62 31.91 -8.78
N GLY A 539 2.58 32.82 -8.59
CA GLY A 539 3.90 32.50 -8.06
C GLY A 539 3.86 32.09 -6.58
N GLU A 540 3.04 32.77 -5.78
CA GLU A 540 2.84 32.45 -4.37
C GLU A 540 1.65 31.50 -4.11
N ARG A 541 0.92 31.10 -5.16
CA ARG A 541 -0.33 30.33 -5.07
C ARG A 541 -1.34 30.95 -4.08
N LYS A 542 -1.61 32.24 -4.23
CA LYS A 542 -2.57 32.97 -3.38
C LYS A 542 -3.73 33.54 -4.19
N VAL A 543 -4.94 33.33 -3.70
CA VAL A 543 -6.15 34.04 -4.13
C VAL A 543 -6.60 34.90 -2.96
N ARG A 544 -6.62 36.22 -3.15
CA ARG A 544 -6.99 37.17 -2.10
C ARG A 544 -8.19 37.98 -2.51
N LEU A 545 -9.21 37.98 -1.67
CA LEU A 545 -10.32 38.90 -1.77
C LEU A 545 -9.86 40.29 -1.31
N LEU A 546 -9.99 41.29 -2.18
CA LEU A 546 -9.44 42.63 -1.95
C LEU A 546 -10.25 43.40 -0.90
N HIS A 547 -9.57 44.21 -0.09
CA HIS A 547 -10.22 45.06 0.90
C HIS A 547 -11.04 46.21 0.28
N THR A 548 -10.78 46.55 -0.97
CA THR A 548 -11.47 47.62 -1.72
C THR A 548 -12.94 47.32 -1.99
N ILE A 549 -13.38 46.07 -1.77
CA ILE A 549 -14.81 45.71 -1.85
C ILE A 549 -15.63 46.31 -0.71
N VAL A 550 -14.99 46.64 0.41
CA VAL A 550 -15.64 47.21 1.59
C VAL A 550 -15.55 48.73 1.46
N LYS A 551 -16.69 49.41 1.22
CA LYS A 551 -16.74 50.87 1.20
C LYS A 551 -16.96 51.41 2.62
N ASP A 552 -16.72 52.70 2.81
CA ASP A 552 -16.90 53.34 4.12
C ASP A 552 -18.34 53.17 4.63
N GLY A 553 -18.48 52.52 5.79
CA GLY A 553 -19.78 52.22 6.41
C GLY A 553 -20.43 50.90 6.00
N ASP A 554 -19.83 50.14 5.06
CA ASP A 554 -20.35 48.82 4.67
C ASP A 554 -20.04 47.74 5.72
N ASP A 555 -20.94 46.75 5.81
CA ASP A 555 -20.68 45.50 6.52
C ASP A 555 -19.67 44.67 5.73
N ALA A 556 -18.48 44.48 6.29
CA ALA A 556 -17.37 43.79 5.63
C ALA A 556 -17.71 42.34 5.26
N GLY A 557 -18.50 41.66 6.10
CA GLY A 557 -18.96 40.30 5.86
C GLY A 557 -19.89 40.22 4.66
N LYS A 558 -20.91 41.09 4.60
CA LYS A 558 -21.84 41.18 3.47
C LYS A 558 -21.13 41.56 2.17
N ALA A 559 -20.19 42.50 2.22
CA ALA A 559 -19.40 42.89 1.06
C ALA A 559 -18.55 41.71 0.52
N ALA A 560 -17.94 40.93 1.42
CA ALA A 560 -17.18 39.74 1.07
C ALA A 560 -18.06 38.64 0.47
N THR A 561 -19.20 38.33 1.10
CA THR A 561 -20.20 37.38 0.58
C THR A 561 -20.67 37.78 -0.81
N ALA A 562 -21.01 39.05 -1.04
CA ALA A 562 -21.46 39.54 -2.33
C ALA A 562 -20.37 39.43 -3.42
N ALA A 563 -19.09 39.63 -3.06
CA ALA A 563 -17.98 39.47 -4.00
C ALA A 563 -17.73 38.02 -4.39
N ILE A 564 -17.79 37.09 -3.43
CA ILE A 564 -17.73 35.65 -3.70
C ILE A 564 -18.92 35.23 -4.58
N GLN A 565 -20.11 35.73 -4.27
CA GLN A 565 -21.34 35.40 -5.00
C GLN A 565 -21.24 35.76 -6.49
N ARG A 566 -20.63 36.90 -6.85
CA ARG A 566 -20.42 37.25 -8.27
C ARG A 566 -19.59 36.22 -9.03
N VAL A 567 -18.60 35.60 -8.39
CA VAL A 567 -17.82 34.51 -9.00
C VAL A 567 -18.67 33.25 -9.12
N VAL A 568 -19.48 32.94 -8.11
CA VAL A 568 -20.42 31.81 -8.13
C VAL A 568 -21.45 31.95 -9.25
N ASP A 569 -22.11 33.11 -9.36
CA ASP A 569 -23.10 33.39 -10.40
C ASP A 569 -22.50 33.20 -11.80
N ALA A 570 -21.28 33.69 -12.01
CA ALA A 570 -20.57 33.50 -13.25
C ALA A 570 -20.19 32.02 -13.49
N ALA A 571 -19.82 31.28 -12.44
CA ALA A 571 -19.41 29.87 -12.54
C ALA A 571 -20.59 28.93 -12.82
N ILE A 572 -21.77 29.21 -12.25
CA ILE A 572 -23.00 28.44 -12.46
C ILE A 572 -23.41 28.43 -13.94
N ASN A 573 -23.17 29.53 -14.64
CA ASN A 573 -23.42 29.65 -16.08
C ASN A 573 -22.42 28.87 -16.96
N LEU A 574 -21.38 28.28 -16.37
CA LEU A 574 -20.34 27.49 -17.05
C LEU A 574 -20.51 25.99 -16.77
N THR A 575 -21.70 25.45 -17.06
CA THR A 575 -22.07 24.06 -16.74
C THR A 575 -21.10 23.01 -17.29
N ASP A 576 -20.51 23.25 -18.47
CA ASP A 576 -19.52 22.35 -19.07
C ASP A 576 -18.20 22.31 -18.28
N LYS A 577 -17.85 23.41 -17.61
CA LYS A 577 -16.60 23.53 -16.84
C LYS A 577 -16.75 23.06 -15.40
N PHE A 578 -17.96 23.15 -14.85
CA PHE A 578 -18.28 22.70 -13.49
C PHE A 578 -19.58 21.87 -13.47
N PRO A 579 -19.55 20.61 -13.95
CA PRO A 579 -20.73 19.75 -13.99
C PRO A 579 -21.39 19.56 -12.62
N THR A 580 -20.61 19.65 -11.54
CA THR A 580 -21.06 19.54 -10.15
C THR A 580 -22.01 20.64 -9.70
N LEU A 581 -22.02 21.80 -10.36
CA LEU A 581 -22.94 22.91 -10.03
C LEU A 581 -24.32 22.72 -10.67
N SER A 582 -24.41 21.92 -11.74
CA SER A 582 -25.67 21.60 -12.45
C SER A 582 -26.51 22.83 -12.85
N GLY A 583 -25.89 24.01 -12.97
CA GLY A 583 -26.60 25.25 -13.29
C GLY A 583 -27.58 25.72 -12.20
N ARG A 584 -27.44 25.26 -10.95
CA ARG A 584 -28.36 25.55 -9.86
C ARG A 584 -27.68 26.32 -8.74
N HIS A 585 -28.44 27.27 -8.17
CA HIS A 585 -28.10 27.89 -6.90
C HIS A 585 -28.46 26.97 -5.73
N SER A 586 -27.79 27.18 -4.60
CA SER A 586 -28.02 26.45 -3.35
C SER A 586 -28.02 27.37 -2.15
N GLU A 587 -28.46 26.86 -1.00
CA GLU A 587 -28.40 27.56 0.26
C GLU A 587 -26.95 27.87 0.68
N HIS A 588 -26.76 28.94 1.46
CA HIS A 588 -25.43 29.38 1.85
C HIS A 588 -24.87 28.59 3.04
N PHE A 589 -23.57 28.31 2.99
CA PHE A 589 -22.74 27.86 4.11
C PHE A 589 -21.84 29.00 4.60
N ARG A 590 -21.63 29.06 5.92
CA ARG A 590 -20.70 30.01 6.53
C ARG A 590 -19.26 29.56 6.31
N ILE A 591 -18.37 30.50 5.97
CA ILE A 591 -16.92 30.27 6.01
C ILE A 591 -16.50 30.20 7.47
N LEU A 592 -16.21 28.98 7.93
CA LEU A 592 -15.84 28.74 9.32
C LEU A 592 -14.54 29.49 9.67
N GLY A 593 -14.48 30.06 10.87
CA GLY A 593 -13.30 30.77 11.37
C GLY A 593 -13.02 32.16 10.78
N ALA A 594 -13.82 32.63 9.82
CA ALA A 594 -13.77 34.01 9.33
C ALA A 594 -14.03 35.03 10.46
N ASN A 595 -13.33 36.16 10.42
CA ASN A 595 -13.46 37.23 11.41
C ASN A 595 -14.82 37.94 11.34
N ASP A 596 -15.33 38.14 10.12
CA ASP A 596 -16.67 38.64 9.84
C ASP A 596 -17.58 37.50 9.36
N PHE A 597 -18.90 37.73 9.39
CA PHE A 597 -19.84 36.75 8.86
C PHE A 597 -19.76 36.73 7.32
N VAL A 598 -19.08 35.72 6.78
CA VAL A 598 -18.96 35.49 5.34
C VAL A 598 -19.57 34.14 4.99
N SER A 599 -20.28 34.09 3.88
CA SER A 599 -20.90 32.86 3.38
C SER A 599 -20.71 32.68 1.88
N ILE A 600 -20.90 31.45 1.44
CA ILE A 600 -20.88 31.03 0.04
C ILE A 600 -21.93 29.93 -0.14
N GLU A 601 -22.54 29.84 -1.32
CA GLU A 601 -23.44 28.74 -1.64
C GLU A 601 -22.81 27.34 -1.44
N ARG A 602 -23.63 26.38 -1.02
CA ARG A 602 -23.22 25.01 -0.69
C ARG A 602 -22.56 24.27 -1.86
N PHE A 603 -23.17 24.29 -3.05
CA PHE A 603 -22.65 23.56 -4.22
C PHE A 603 -21.26 24.01 -4.68
N PRO A 604 -20.94 25.32 -4.75
CA PRO A 604 -19.60 25.79 -5.10
C PRO A 604 -18.60 25.82 -3.95
N ALA A 605 -19.01 25.76 -2.67
CA ALA A 605 -18.10 25.77 -1.51
C ALA A 605 -16.84 24.87 -1.67
N PRO A 606 -16.94 23.64 -2.19
CA PRO A 606 -15.79 22.76 -2.45
C PRO A 606 -14.79 23.24 -3.49
N LEU A 607 -15.21 24.07 -4.44
CA LEU A 607 -14.34 24.65 -5.45
C LEU A 607 -13.46 25.74 -4.85
N PHE A 608 -13.93 26.39 -3.79
CA PHE A 608 -13.20 27.40 -3.02
C PHE A 608 -12.38 26.78 -1.88
N GLY A 609 -12.57 25.48 -1.61
CA GLY A 609 -11.80 24.77 -0.59
C GLY A 609 -12.11 25.16 0.84
N ILE A 610 -13.23 25.85 1.07
CA ILE A 610 -13.61 26.32 2.40
C ILE A 610 -14.08 25.17 3.28
N SER A 611 -14.09 25.36 4.60
CA SER A 611 -14.60 24.32 5.50
C SER A 611 -16.11 24.13 5.37
N SER A 612 -16.52 22.91 5.04
CA SER A 612 -17.92 22.50 5.06
C SER A 612 -18.36 22.13 6.48
N ARG A 613 -19.64 22.39 6.79
CA ARG A 613 -20.25 22.07 8.08
C ARG A 613 -21.49 21.21 7.86
N GLY A 614 -21.51 20.01 8.44
CA GLY A 614 -22.67 19.14 8.48
C GLY A 614 -23.06 18.85 9.93
N ALA A 615 -24.32 18.49 10.17
CA ALA A 615 -24.77 17.99 11.46
C ALA A 615 -25.45 16.64 11.26
N HIS A 616 -25.12 15.68 12.12
CA HIS A 616 -25.66 14.33 12.08
C HIS A 616 -26.20 13.94 13.45
N MET A 617 -27.38 13.34 13.49
CA MET A 617 -27.96 12.75 14.69
C MET A 617 -28.15 11.24 14.51
N THR A 618 -27.71 10.46 15.50
CA THR A 618 -27.97 9.01 15.56
C THR A 618 -29.07 8.76 16.58
N ALA A 619 -30.25 8.35 16.11
CA ALA A 619 -31.34 7.94 16.98
C ALA A 619 -31.31 6.43 17.21
N TYR A 620 -31.41 6.02 18.47
CA TYR A 620 -31.33 4.62 18.86
C TYR A 620 -32.34 4.29 19.96
N VAL A 621 -32.67 3.02 20.08
CA VAL A 621 -33.48 2.48 21.18
C VAL A 621 -32.64 1.52 22.00
N LYS A 622 -32.85 1.49 23.32
CA LYS A 622 -32.29 0.48 24.21
C LYS A 622 -33.42 -0.36 24.77
N SER A 623 -33.40 -1.65 24.48
CA SER A 623 -34.34 -2.62 25.04
C SER A 623 -33.60 -3.72 25.80
N ALA A 624 -34.35 -4.64 26.41
CA ALA A 624 -33.78 -5.85 27.02
C ALA A 624 -32.98 -6.72 26.02
N GLU A 625 -33.25 -6.58 24.72
CA GLU A 625 -32.60 -7.34 23.64
C GLU A 625 -31.33 -6.66 23.12
N GLY A 626 -31.03 -5.45 23.59
CA GLY A 626 -29.85 -4.69 23.22
C GLY A 626 -30.16 -3.37 22.51
N MET A 627 -29.10 -2.71 22.03
CA MET A 627 -29.21 -1.45 21.31
C MET A 627 -29.54 -1.67 19.83
N ARG A 628 -30.47 -0.88 19.30
CA ARG A 628 -30.80 -0.81 17.87
C ARG A 628 -30.82 0.63 17.40
N ILE A 629 -30.48 0.87 16.14
CA ILE A 629 -30.34 2.20 15.55
C ILE A 629 -31.40 2.36 14.45
N TRP A 630 -32.07 3.51 14.41
CA TRP A 630 -32.94 3.86 13.31
C TRP A 630 -32.10 4.36 12.13
N VAL A 631 -32.10 3.61 11.03
CA VAL A 631 -31.29 3.86 9.84
C VAL A 631 -32.20 4.18 8.66
N PRO A 632 -32.14 5.41 8.11
CA PRO A 632 -32.90 5.78 6.92
C PRO A 632 -32.23 5.27 5.66
N ARG A 633 -33.05 5.11 4.62
CA ARG A 633 -32.61 4.92 3.24
C ARG A 633 -32.90 6.18 2.42
N ARG A 634 -31.85 6.75 1.83
CA ARG A 634 -31.93 7.93 0.96
C ARG A 634 -32.81 7.66 -0.25
N SER A 635 -33.62 8.63 -0.65
CA SER A 635 -34.48 8.48 -1.83
C SER A 635 -33.69 8.34 -3.14
N ALA A 636 -34.23 7.55 -4.07
CA ALA A 636 -33.61 7.23 -5.36
C ALA A 636 -33.41 8.46 -6.27
N HIS A 637 -34.18 9.54 -6.09
CA HIS A 637 -34.08 10.75 -6.91
C HIS A 637 -33.06 11.77 -6.40
N LEU A 638 -32.44 11.53 -5.24
CA LEU A 638 -31.40 12.43 -4.74
C LEU A 638 -30.18 12.42 -5.66
N PHE A 639 -29.69 13.61 -5.99
CA PHE A 639 -28.54 13.79 -6.90
C PHE A 639 -27.25 13.13 -6.39
N THR A 640 -27.11 13.01 -5.07
CA THR A 640 -25.94 12.38 -4.46
C THR A 640 -26.34 11.18 -3.62
N PHE A 641 -25.65 10.07 -3.86
CA PHE A 641 -25.79 8.82 -3.09
C PHE A 641 -27.25 8.33 -2.99
N PRO A 642 -27.97 8.17 -4.12
CA PRO A 642 -29.31 7.61 -4.10
C PRO A 642 -29.29 6.17 -3.54
N ASP A 643 -30.37 5.76 -2.89
CA ASP A 643 -30.62 4.42 -2.32
C ASP A 643 -29.67 3.93 -1.21
N LEU A 644 -28.63 4.70 -0.88
CA LEU A 644 -27.71 4.38 0.21
C LEU A 644 -28.34 4.67 1.58
N LEU A 645 -27.87 3.96 2.60
CA LEU A 645 -28.19 4.21 3.99
C LEU A 645 -27.49 5.48 4.50
N ASP A 646 -28.17 6.22 5.38
CA ASP A 646 -27.66 7.44 6.00
C ASP A 646 -27.65 7.29 7.54
N THR A 647 -27.12 8.28 8.25
CA THR A 647 -27.40 8.43 9.70
C THR A 647 -28.85 8.88 9.90
N THR A 648 -29.44 8.65 11.08
CA THR A 648 -30.88 8.87 11.31
C THR A 648 -31.40 10.21 10.79
N VAL A 649 -30.69 11.30 11.10
CA VAL A 649 -31.01 12.63 10.59
C VAL A 649 -29.69 13.30 10.19
N ALA A 650 -29.62 13.92 9.01
CA ALA A 650 -28.36 14.50 8.53
C ALA A 650 -28.54 15.70 7.58
N GLY A 651 -28.08 16.87 8.04
CA GLY A 651 -28.20 18.12 7.28
C GLY A 651 -26.88 18.83 7.02
N GLY A 652 -26.85 19.63 5.95
CA GLY A 652 -25.84 20.66 5.75
C GLY A 652 -26.15 21.88 6.60
N VAL A 653 -25.22 22.34 7.44
CA VAL A 653 -25.49 23.46 8.35
C VAL A 653 -25.47 24.78 7.58
N LYS A 654 -26.65 25.36 7.37
CA LYS A 654 -26.87 26.66 6.72
C LYS A 654 -26.11 27.77 7.44
N ALA A 655 -25.78 28.85 6.73
CA ALA A 655 -24.86 29.88 7.20
C ALA A 655 -25.29 30.52 8.53
N GLU A 656 -26.58 30.81 8.67
CA GLU A 656 -27.20 31.46 9.83
C GLU A 656 -27.53 30.49 10.97
N ASP A 657 -27.61 29.19 10.66
CA ASP A 657 -28.07 28.19 11.61
C ASP A 657 -26.93 27.71 12.52
N SER A 658 -27.28 27.43 13.78
CA SER A 658 -26.42 26.59 14.60
C SER A 658 -26.51 25.13 14.16
N PRO A 659 -25.49 24.30 14.41
CA PRO A 659 -25.57 22.88 14.09
C PRO A 659 -26.73 22.16 14.81
N PHE A 660 -27.17 22.65 15.98
CA PHE A 660 -28.30 22.06 16.70
C PHE A 660 -29.65 22.47 16.10
N ASP A 661 -29.81 23.74 15.70
CA ASP A 661 -31.01 24.20 15.01
C ASP A 661 -31.21 23.44 13.69
N CYS A 662 -30.11 23.18 12.98
CA CYS A 662 -30.10 22.30 11.81
C CYS A 662 -30.65 20.90 12.16
N ILE A 663 -30.13 20.22 13.19
CA ILE A 663 -30.66 18.90 13.59
C ILE A 663 -32.14 18.94 13.96
N VAL A 664 -32.61 19.99 14.64
CA VAL A 664 -34.02 20.10 15.02
C VAL A 664 -34.92 20.26 13.80
N ALA A 665 -34.51 21.07 12.82
CA ALA A 665 -35.23 21.24 11.57
C ALA A 665 -35.24 19.93 10.76
N GLU A 666 -34.07 19.36 10.50
CA GLU A 666 -33.90 18.13 9.72
C GLU A 666 -34.61 16.94 10.38
N ALA A 667 -34.64 16.85 11.72
CA ALA A 667 -35.36 15.78 12.41
C ALA A 667 -36.87 15.89 12.24
N THR A 668 -37.38 17.11 12.07
CA THR A 668 -38.80 17.35 11.78
C THR A 668 -39.10 17.05 10.31
N GLU A 669 -38.22 17.47 9.39
CA GLU A 669 -38.37 17.33 7.94
C GLU A 669 -38.14 15.89 7.46
N GLU A 670 -36.99 15.27 7.78
CA GLU A 670 -36.61 13.94 7.30
C GLU A 670 -37.27 12.80 8.09
N ALA A 671 -37.48 12.98 9.40
CA ALA A 671 -37.82 11.89 10.33
C ALA A 671 -39.17 12.07 11.05
N SER A 672 -39.90 13.15 10.79
CA SER A 672 -41.17 13.50 11.44
C SER A 672 -41.11 13.51 12.97
N LEU A 673 -39.92 13.71 13.56
CA LEU A 673 -39.75 13.76 15.00
C LEU A 673 -40.19 15.13 15.53
N PRO A 674 -40.99 15.19 16.61
CA PRO A 674 -41.43 16.48 17.16
C PRO A 674 -40.27 17.36 17.61
N ALA A 675 -40.18 18.58 17.10
CA ALA A 675 -39.09 19.51 17.39
C ALA A 675 -38.84 19.73 18.89
N ASP A 676 -39.90 19.86 19.70
CA ASP A 676 -39.76 20.05 21.15
C ASP A 676 -39.18 18.82 21.83
N PHE A 677 -39.54 17.62 21.37
CA PHE A 677 -38.96 16.37 21.87
C PHE A 677 -37.48 16.28 21.52
N VAL A 678 -37.09 16.59 20.28
CA VAL A 678 -35.69 16.59 19.85
C VAL A 678 -34.87 17.62 20.65
N LYS A 679 -35.39 18.85 20.82
CA LYS A 679 -34.74 19.89 21.62
C LYS A 679 -34.49 19.46 23.06
N GLU A 680 -35.43 18.76 23.68
CA GLU A 680 -35.33 18.32 25.07
C GLU A 680 -34.39 17.11 25.24
N ASN A 681 -34.34 16.21 24.27
CA ASN A 681 -33.73 14.88 24.44
C ASN A 681 -32.44 14.63 23.65
N ALA A 682 -32.21 15.34 22.54
CA ALA A 682 -30.98 15.18 21.77
C ALA A 682 -29.77 15.72 22.54
N ARG A 683 -28.61 15.06 22.40
CA ARG A 683 -27.38 15.40 23.12
C ARG A 683 -26.25 15.58 22.13
N ALA A 684 -25.53 16.69 22.24
CA ALA A 684 -24.27 16.89 21.53
C ALA A 684 -23.21 15.94 22.08
N VAL A 685 -22.55 15.17 21.21
CA VAL A 685 -21.62 14.09 21.60
C VAL A 685 -20.23 14.24 20.99
N GLY A 686 -20.01 15.31 20.22
CA GLY A 686 -18.70 15.66 19.69
C GLY A 686 -18.77 16.15 18.25
N ALA A 687 -17.63 16.10 17.58
CA ALA A 687 -17.53 16.35 16.15
C ALA A 687 -16.49 15.43 15.52
N ILE A 688 -16.68 15.17 14.23
CA ILE A 688 -15.75 14.46 13.35
C ILE A 688 -15.18 15.45 12.36
N THR A 689 -13.88 15.35 12.10
CA THR A 689 -13.20 16.18 11.11
C THR A 689 -12.40 15.33 10.14
N TYR A 690 -12.50 15.66 8.85
CA TYR A 690 -11.78 14.98 7.77
C TYR A 690 -11.46 15.93 6.62
N VAL A 691 -10.56 15.52 5.73
CA VAL A 691 -10.22 16.26 4.52
C VAL A 691 -10.37 15.34 3.31
N SER A 692 -11.20 15.76 2.35
CA SER A 692 -11.35 15.06 1.07
C SER A 692 -10.83 15.91 -0.09
N MET A 693 -10.22 15.28 -1.07
CA MET A 693 -9.81 15.89 -2.33
C MET A 693 -10.28 15.03 -3.50
N ASN A 694 -10.78 15.68 -4.55
CA ASN A 694 -11.12 15.03 -5.81
C ASN A 694 -10.53 15.85 -6.96
N GLU A 695 -9.45 15.36 -7.54
CA GLU A 695 -8.72 16.05 -8.61
C GLU A 695 -9.54 16.15 -9.89
N THR A 696 -10.28 15.10 -10.23
CA THR A 696 -11.14 15.06 -11.43
C THR A 696 -12.23 16.13 -11.39
N LYS A 697 -12.86 16.32 -10.22
CA LYS A 697 -13.88 17.37 -10.00
C LYS A 697 -13.24 18.73 -9.70
N GLY A 698 -11.95 18.77 -9.34
CA GLY A 698 -11.24 19.98 -8.94
C GLY A 698 -11.71 20.53 -7.60
N THR A 699 -12.03 19.65 -6.66
CA THR A 699 -12.66 20.04 -5.40
C THR A 699 -11.84 19.57 -4.21
N PHE A 700 -11.81 20.38 -3.14
CA PHE A 700 -11.11 20.12 -1.90
C PHE A 700 -12.04 20.49 -0.73
N PHE A 701 -12.15 19.63 0.28
CA PHE A 701 -13.20 19.69 1.29
C PHE A 701 -12.65 19.38 2.69
N PRO A 702 -12.14 20.38 3.43
CA PRO A 702 -12.03 20.24 4.87
C PRO A 702 -13.45 20.25 5.46
N THR A 703 -13.83 19.24 6.24
CA THR A 703 -15.21 19.08 6.71
C THR A 703 -15.27 18.89 8.23
N VAL A 704 -16.27 19.52 8.85
CA VAL A 704 -16.68 19.28 10.24
C VAL A 704 -18.09 18.68 10.23
N LEU A 705 -18.26 17.51 10.85
CA LEU A 705 -19.57 16.92 11.13
C LEU A 705 -19.85 17.03 12.63
N TYR A 706 -20.85 17.82 13.02
CA TYR A 706 -21.30 17.92 14.41
C TYR A 706 -22.21 16.74 14.74
N CYS A 707 -21.89 15.99 15.78
CA CYS A 707 -22.57 14.73 16.09
C CYS A 707 -23.51 14.89 17.30
N TYR A 708 -24.70 14.32 17.16
CA TYR A 708 -25.73 14.27 18.18
C TYR A 708 -26.24 12.83 18.35
N ASP A 709 -26.64 12.50 19.56
CA ASP A 709 -27.31 11.24 19.87
C ASP A 709 -28.72 11.53 20.41
N LEU A 710 -29.68 10.68 20.05
CA LEU A 710 -31.05 10.74 20.56
C LEU A 710 -31.53 9.34 20.95
N GLU A 711 -31.74 9.11 22.24
CA GLU A 711 -32.38 7.88 22.69
C GLU A 711 -33.90 8.02 22.54
N LEU A 712 -34.51 7.20 21.68
CA LEU A 712 -35.94 7.18 21.46
C LEU A 712 -36.64 6.18 22.40
N PRO A 713 -37.80 6.53 22.96
CA PRO A 713 -38.72 5.54 23.52
C PRO A 713 -39.15 4.54 22.44
N GLU A 714 -39.36 3.28 22.80
CA GLU A 714 -39.82 2.23 21.85
C GLU A 714 -41.14 2.58 21.14
N ALA A 715 -41.95 3.48 21.71
CA ALA A 715 -43.21 3.93 21.13
C ALA A 715 -43.08 5.05 20.08
N ILE A 716 -41.88 5.61 19.89
CA ILE A 716 -41.63 6.67 18.90
C ILE A 716 -40.82 6.08 17.75
N GLU A 717 -41.46 6.05 16.57
CA GLU A 717 -40.86 5.56 15.32
C GLU A 717 -40.67 6.75 14.36
N PRO A 718 -39.43 7.00 13.89
CA PRO A 718 -39.18 7.93 12.80
C PRO A 718 -39.91 7.50 11.53
N VAL A 719 -40.51 8.46 10.83
CA VAL A 719 -41.16 8.24 9.53
C VAL A 719 -40.77 9.35 8.56
N PRO A 720 -40.63 9.06 7.25
CA PRO A 720 -40.29 10.09 6.27
C PRO A 720 -41.29 11.25 6.33
N GLY A 721 -40.79 12.47 6.58
CA GLY A 721 -41.60 13.69 6.57
C GLY A 721 -41.57 14.44 5.24
N ASP A 722 -40.55 14.19 4.42
CA ASP A 722 -40.34 14.74 3.08
C ASP A 722 -39.96 13.66 2.05
N ASP A 723 -39.49 14.08 0.88
CA ASP A 723 -39.07 13.19 -0.19
C ASP A 723 -37.57 12.85 -0.17
N GLU A 724 -36.78 13.31 0.80
CA GLU A 724 -35.35 12.99 0.88
C GLU A 724 -35.09 11.57 1.43
N VAL A 725 -36.03 11.05 2.24
CA VAL A 725 -35.94 9.72 2.85
C VAL A 725 -37.04 8.80 2.30
N SER A 726 -36.65 7.60 1.86
CA SER A 726 -37.60 6.59 1.35
C SER A 726 -38.24 5.75 2.45
N GLY A 727 -37.58 5.64 3.61
CA GLY A 727 -38.04 4.87 4.75
C GLY A 727 -36.98 4.74 5.84
N PHE A 728 -37.40 4.29 7.02
CA PHE A 728 -36.54 4.00 8.17
C PHE A 728 -36.59 2.51 8.52
N GLU A 729 -35.44 1.94 8.85
CA GLU A 729 -35.28 0.58 9.31
C GLU A 729 -34.64 0.58 10.71
N LEU A 730 -35.24 -0.12 11.67
CA LEU A 730 -34.66 -0.30 13.00
C LEU A 730 -33.66 -1.46 12.96
N MET A 731 -32.37 -1.14 12.85
CA MET A 731 -31.30 -2.11 12.64
C MET A 731 -30.55 -2.45 13.93
N THR A 732 -30.18 -3.71 14.09
CA THR A 732 -29.22 -4.15 15.11
C THR A 732 -27.81 -3.63 14.79
N ILE A 733 -26.95 -3.53 15.82
CA ILE A 733 -25.54 -3.15 15.64
C ILE A 733 -24.82 -4.04 14.62
N ALA A 734 -25.15 -5.34 14.57
CA ALA A 734 -24.56 -6.27 13.63
C ALA A 734 -24.97 -5.97 12.17
N GLU A 735 -26.24 -5.63 11.94
CA GLU A 735 -26.74 -5.24 10.61
C GLU A 735 -26.12 -3.93 10.15
N VAL A 736 -26.02 -2.93 11.03
CA VAL A 736 -25.36 -1.66 10.70
C VAL A 736 -23.90 -1.87 10.31
N LYS A 737 -23.14 -2.64 11.12
CA LYS A 737 -21.74 -2.98 10.81
C LYS A 737 -21.60 -3.70 9.46
N ARG A 738 -22.46 -4.69 9.20
CA ARG A 738 -22.48 -5.43 7.93
C ARG A 738 -22.74 -4.51 6.74
N ASN A 739 -23.80 -3.70 6.82
CA ASN A 739 -24.16 -2.76 5.76
C ASN A 739 -23.06 -1.70 5.51
N MET A 740 -22.35 -1.24 6.55
CA MET A 740 -21.18 -0.37 6.41
C MET A 740 -20.05 -1.05 5.61
N LEU A 741 -19.72 -2.30 5.95
CA LEU A 741 -18.66 -3.07 5.28
C LEU A 741 -19.02 -3.45 3.84
N GLU A 742 -20.31 -3.68 3.56
CA GLU A 742 -20.85 -3.92 2.22
C GLU A 742 -20.99 -2.63 1.38
N GLY A 743 -20.55 -1.49 1.89
CA GLY A 743 -20.57 -0.20 1.18
C GLY A 743 -21.97 0.38 0.95
N GLN A 744 -22.97 -0.07 1.72
CA GLN A 744 -24.37 0.35 1.59
C GLN A 744 -24.65 1.70 2.27
N PHE A 745 -23.73 2.22 3.07
CA PHE A 745 -23.84 3.55 3.66
C PHE A 745 -23.24 4.64 2.78
N LYS A 746 -23.87 5.82 2.79
CA LYS A 746 -23.26 7.05 2.31
C LYS A 746 -21.89 7.24 2.99
N PRO A 747 -20.82 7.54 2.23
CA PRO A 747 -19.45 7.36 2.74
C PRO A 747 -19.15 8.08 4.07
N ASN A 748 -19.52 9.35 4.23
CA ASN A 748 -19.23 10.12 5.44
C ASN A 748 -20.04 9.66 6.67
N CYS A 749 -21.16 8.97 6.46
CA CYS A 749 -22.01 8.43 7.53
C CYS A 749 -21.33 7.26 8.25
N VAL A 750 -20.45 6.55 7.56
CA VAL A 750 -19.60 5.51 8.16
C VAL A 750 -18.76 6.11 9.29
N LEU A 751 -18.21 7.32 9.12
CA LEU A 751 -17.41 7.97 10.16
C LEU A 751 -18.26 8.26 11.41
N VAL A 752 -19.51 8.71 11.21
CA VAL A 752 -20.46 8.98 12.31
C VAL A 752 -20.81 7.70 13.05
N MET A 753 -21.07 6.60 12.33
CA MET A 753 -21.36 5.31 12.95
C MET A 753 -20.15 4.75 13.71
N LEU A 754 -18.93 4.91 13.19
CA LEU A 754 -17.72 4.51 13.91
C LEU A 754 -17.53 5.31 15.19
N ASP A 755 -17.70 6.63 15.16
CA ASP A 755 -17.66 7.47 16.36
C ASP A 755 -18.73 7.07 17.38
N PHE A 756 -19.96 6.79 16.92
CA PHE A 756 -21.04 6.26 17.75
C PHE A 756 -20.64 4.93 18.40
N PHE A 757 -20.11 3.97 17.63
CA PHE A 757 -19.67 2.68 18.16
C PHE A 757 -18.54 2.81 19.19
N ILE A 758 -17.62 3.77 19.00
CA ILE A 758 -16.55 4.03 19.94
C ILE A 758 -17.12 4.60 21.25
N ARG A 759 -17.97 5.63 21.17
CA ARG A 759 -18.56 6.29 22.36
C ARG A 759 -19.47 5.36 23.17
N HIS A 760 -20.11 4.39 22.52
CA HIS A 760 -21.00 3.41 23.15
C HIS A 760 -20.31 2.07 23.49
N ASN A 761 -18.97 2.00 23.49
CA ASN A 761 -18.18 0.80 23.83
C ASN A 761 -18.48 -0.44 22.96
N ILE A 762 -18.91 -0.23 21.72
CA ILE A 762 -19.15 -1.28 20.71
C ILE A 762 -17.84 -1.60 19.96
N ILE A 763 -17.02 -0.59 19.71
CA ILE A 763 -15.65 -0.69 19.19
C ILE A 763 -14.71 -0.17 20.28
N THR A 764 -13.72 -0.98 20.64
CA THR A 764 -12.82 -0.75 21.79
C THR A 764 -11.39 -1.16 21.42
N SER A 765 -10.40 -0.74 22.20
CA SER A 765 -9.00 -1.16 22.01
C SER A 765 -8.80 -2.68 22.11
N GLU A 766 -9.70 -3.37 22.80
CA GLU A 766 -9.67 -4.81 23.04
C GLU A 766 -10.19 -5.61 21.86
N ASN A 767 -11.03 -5.01 21.01
CA ASN A 767 -11.71 -5.71 19.91
C ASN A 767 -11.41 -5.15 18.51
N GLU A 768 -10.64 -4.07 18.40
CA GLU A 768 -10.26 -3.44 17.14
C GLU A 768 -8.77 -3.08 17.14
N GLU A 769 -8.00 -3.75 16.26
CA GLU A 769 -6.55 -3.60 16.20
C GLU A 769 -6.12 -2.17 15.81
N HIS A 770 -6.89 -1.50 14.94
CA HIS A 770 -6.61 -0.15 14.48
C HIS A 770 -7.29 0.93 15.32
N TYR A 771 -7.77 0.61 16.54
CA TYR A 771 -8.59 1.50 17.35
C TYR A 771 -8.01 2.92 17.49
N VAL A 772 -6.73 3.06 17.83
CA VAL A 772 -6.07 4.36 18.02
C VAL A 772 -6.01 5.16 16.72
N GLU A 773 -5.72 4.49 15.60
CA GLU A 773 -5.69 5.12 14.27
C GLU A 773 -7.09 5.59 13.88
N ILE A 774 -8.12 4.75 14.06
CA ILE A 774 -9.52 5.10 13.78
C ILE A 774 -9.91 6.34 14.59
N VAL A 775 -9.69 6.33 15.91
CA VAL A 775 -10.02 7.47 16.80
C VAL A 775 -9.31 8.75 16.35
N THR A 776 -8.05 8.64 15.93
CA THR A 776 -7.23 9.78 15.49
C THR A 776 -7.72 10.32 14.14
N ARG A 777 -8.01 9.44 13.18
CA ARG A 777 -8.51 9.80 11.84
C ARG A 777 -9.89 10.44 11.86
N LEU A 778 -10.71 10.13 12.86
CA LEU A 778 -11.99 10.82 13.08
C LEU A 778 -11.82 12.26 13.60
N ARG A 779 -10.61 12.68 13.99
CA ARG A 779 -10.29 13.99 14.59
C ARG A 779 -9.20 14.73 13.84
N ARG A 780 -9.17 14.60 12.51
CA ARG A 780 -8.14 15.22 11.68
C ARG A 780 -8.06 16.73 11.89
N HIS A 781 -6.85 17.26 12.08
CA HIS A 781 -6.64 18.70 12.10
C HIS A 781 -6.93 19.30 10.73
N LEU A 782 -7.85 20.28 10.67
CA LEU A 782 -8.21 20.93 9.42
C LEU A 782 -7.18 22.02 9.08
N PRO A 783 -6.79 22.18 7.80
CA PRO A 783 -5.77 23.16 7.40
C PRO A 783 -6.30 24.61 7.36
N VAL A 784 -7.55 24.84 7.77
CA VAL A 784 -8.23 26.14 7.74
C VAL A 784 -8.71 26.54 9.15
N PRO A 785 -8.85 27.83 9.46
CA PRO A 785 -9.36 28.30 10.74
C PRO A 785 -10.75 27.73 11.07
N THR A 786 -10.96 27.36 12.33
CA THR A 786 -12.26 26.90 12.84
C THR A 786 -12.94 27.90 13.78
N TYR A 787 -12.24 28.98 14.14
CA TYR A 787 -12.72 30.06 15.00
C TYR A 787 -12.16 31.43 14.56
N PRO A 788 -12.89 32.55 14.80
CA PRO A 788 -12.42 33.90 14.51
C PRO A 788 -11.15 34.25 15.30
N GLU A 789 -10.31 35.13 14.77
CA GLU A 789 -9.21 35.69 15.58
C GLU A 789 -9.75 36.44 16.80
N PRO A 790 -9.14 36.25 17.98
CA PRO A 790 -9.47 37.07 19.14
C PRO A 790 -9.24 38.54 18.77
N LYS A 791 -10.28 39.37 18.93
CA LYS A 791 -10.09 40.82 18.86
C LYS A 791 -9.15 41.20 19.99
N VAL A 792 -7.90 41.54 19.66
CA VAL A 792 -6.99 42.15 20.62
C VAL A 792 -7.64 43.47 21.00
N ASN A 793 -8.15 43.57 22.23
CA ASN A 793 -8.59 44.85 22.77
C ASN A 793 -7.41 45.82 22.65
N GLN A 794 -7.51 46.76 21.73
CA GLN A 794 -6.66 47.96 21.72
C GLN A 794 -7.13 48.91 22.80
#